data_AF-C1GXG5-F1
#
_entry.id   AF-C1GXG5-F1
#
_cell.length_a   1.000
_cell.length_b   1.000
_cell.length_c   1.000
_cell.angle_alpha   90.00
_cell.angle_beta   90.00
_cell.angle_gamma   90.00
#
_symmetry.space_group_name_H-M   'P 1'
#
loop_
_entity.id
_entity.type
_entity.pdbx_description
1 polymer ?
#
loop_
_entity_poly.entity_id
_entity_poly.type
_entity_poly.pdbx_seq_one_letter_code
_entity_poly.pdbx_strand_id
1 'polypeptide(L)'
;MEIFCRNIPDQVQNNHLKKEFRPVLSQFDIHYFHCRKLPHRNAVLTISDVAKASKVLAVYGQTTGPGKKRRATKPLRMFGQIIYLELSRNPPDNFLLLALKNEEETRLNRGSTVLSNTRNSRHTAPVKRVKTFFITTMSCGTWDYHEGNPVFIECFRTGKIGKIAFCKSAIRVTLETGTDIYHLEFTYSNIPGSIYTGTENSPSITITANTAPRLYKTEAADVITGLASLGLQQKWPRGLPPKTRVGHFRDDHAALAGTCFVYRFLLKDSTDLKAVRDLAHERHIPEIARWVEHRAKYDVSYSTLMDRFMAFLTGGDLPYRVMFQLQKLVWNGAISPVNAISFAYRVEKELVDADLDVVVQALDKLERDIQWSSPDVQASEVDVVALMKLFANALEIVVREKALSRSNRPIHPNNILIHRAQVTPCGIYLYGPQLETKNRVLRIYEANVDHFLRVEFVDESGDPVRYDSRASVDAIFQSRFKGVLKEGITIAGRKFEFLGFSHSSLRSQTCWFVAPFVSGGTLYNATVIIQNLGRFDHIHSPAKQAARIGQTFSDTLTSIPISFDMLSVGEDVERNGRIFSDGVGTISPFLMYEIWKDHSLRAKVKPTVFQIRIAGAKGMIGLDSTKTGKSLMLRKSMVKFPVPETVGGLNIELCGSGLKALPFFLNAQLIKILEDLGVEQSAFLKLQADEIERLRATAPSTAQAARFLEDTHIAKSIGLPWLISILEGFRLSHTDDEFLRRVMELAVLIKLRDLKYRARIRVPNAVTLFGIMDETGILKEGEIFCVTLSEDGHREVLVRPRVVVTRSPAMHPGDVQVAKAVDVPADSPLRQLHNCIAFSQYGDRDLPSMLSGGDLDGDLYNVIYDETLIPKITVPPAEYPRVEEKVLNRPVVTDDIIDFFVTFMQQDQLGRIATIHQAIADQRDRGTFDEQCLLLAELHSTAVDFSKSGVPVDLARIPKFPRYRPDFQAHGPRVRIAESLSLFEEDEETTAQDLHDDEDDERPPTRFYKSYKILGKLYRSIDEVDFLHKWQHATQRPSGLATPSVLMGVWAYVQAETKGFLWDHHIENARYIREIYEDNLWGLMHRYSSTPWKSFISEYEVFVEYNNLIEFITAMIQDRESGGMEALERSIACLHIAVEEEMEANGMKDNPQLSRSKTFRHNNSDAGYYRPPDQSGMAERTDKHGKKKRKLISFRWIAAIVCLREVDKFQQTLPF
;
A
#
# COMPACT_ATOMS: atom_id res chain seq x y z
N MET A 1 -11.88 16.99 -36.68
CA MET A 1 -12.36 18.30 -37.19
C MET A 1 -12.84 19.14 -36.02
N GLU A 2 -12.54 20.43 -36.00
CA GLU A 2 -13.12 21.38 -35.05
C GLU A 2 -14.17 22.25 -35.76
N ILE A 3 -15.34 22.37 -35.14
CA ILE A 3 -16.48 23.17 -35.59
C ILE A 3 -16.61 24.34 -34.63
N PHE A 4 -16.65 25.55 -35.16
CA PHE A 4 -16.90 26.76 -34.41
C PHE A 4 -18.41 27.02 -34.33
N CYS A 5 -18.89 27.25 -33.12
CA CYS A 5 -20.30 27.45 -32.81
C CYS A 5 -20.52 28.89 -32.36
N ARG A 6 -21.37 29.65 -33.05
CA ARG A 6 -21.73 31.03 -32.68
C ARG A 6 -23.13 31.11 -32.08
N ASN A 7 -23.37 32.21 -31.36
CA ASN A 7 -24.64 32.55 -30.73
C ASN A 7 -25.04 31.58 -29.60
N ILE A 8 -24.06 31.06 -28.87
CA ILE A 8 -24.27 30.23 -27.68
C ILE A 8 -24.77 31.12 -26.52
N PRO A 9 -25.84 30.77 -25.82
CA PRO A 9 -26.34 31.58 -24.70
C PRO A 9 -25.31 31.72 -23.57
N ASP A 10 -25.25 32.90 -22.96
CA ASP A 10 -24.24 33.24 -21.95
C ASP A 10 -24.37 32.41 -20.66
N GLN A 11 -25.56 31.90 -20.34
CA GLN A 11 -25.80 31.05 -19.16
C GLN A 11 -25.35 29.59 -19.32
N VAL A 12 -24.99 29.16 -20.54
CA VAL A 12 -24.67 27.75 -20.82
C VAL A 12 -23.25 27.42 -20.33
N GLN A 13 -23.05 26.29 -19.65
CA GLN A 13 -21.72 25.78 -19.27
C GLN A 13 -21.28 24.63 -20.21
N ASN A 14 -20.04 24.15 -20.06
CA ASN A 14 -19.54 23.05 -20.91
C ASN A 14 -20.41 21.78 -20.81
N ASN A 15 -20.93 21.47 -19.62
CA ASN A 15 -21.81 20.31 -19.39
C ASN A 15 -23.17 20.50 -20.09
N HIS A 16 -23.74 21.70 -20.01
CA HIS A 16 -24.97 22.06 -20.74
C HIS A 16 -24.76 21.92 -22.26
N LEU A 17 -23.65 22.44 -22.81
CA LEU A 17 -23.31 22.27 -24.23
C LEU A 17 -23.23 20.79 -24.61
N LYS A 18 -22.57 19.97 -23.80
CA LYS A 18 -22.43 18.53 -24.06
C LYS A 18 -23.79 17.85 -24.09
N LYS A 19 -24.68 18.21 -23.16
CA LYS A 19 -26.06 17.69 -23.07
C LYS A 19 -26.88 18.04 -24.32
N GLU A 20 -26.81 19.28 -24.78
CA GLU A 20 -27.54 19.76 -25.97
C GLU A 20 -26.98 19.21 -27.29
N PHE A 21 -25.65 19.08 -27.43
CA PHE A 21 -25.05 18.54 -28.65
C PHE A 21 -25.25 17.03 -28.80
N ARG A 22 -25.31 16.27 -27.71
CA ARG A 22 -25.39 14.80 -27.76
C ARG A 22 -26.54 14.25 -28.63
N PRO A 23 -27.81 14.65 -28.45
CA PRO A 23 -28.90 14.15 -29.29
C PRO A 23 -28.74 14.57 -30.76
N VAL A 24 -28.19 15.75 -31.02
CA VAL A 24 -27.93 16.26 -32.38
C VAL A 24 -26.87 15.41 -33.08
N LEU A 25 -25.78 15.11 -32.36
CA LEU A 25 -24.63 14.37 -32.89
C LEU A 25 -24.88 12.87 -33.01
N SER A 26 -25.72 12.31 -32.14
CA SER A 26 -26.12 10.89 -32.20
C SER A 26 -26.77 10.51 -33.53
N GLN A 27 -27.45 11.45 -34.20
CA GLN A 27 -28.06 11.26 -35.53
C GLN A 27 -27.02 10.99 -36.64
N PHE A 28 -25.76 11.33 -36.39
CA PHE A 28 -24.64 11.10 -37.30
C PHE A 28 -23.68 10.02 -36.80
N ASP A 29 -24.14 9.20 -35.84
CA ASP A 29 -23.35 8.16 -35.19
C ASP A 29 -22.09 8.73 -34.49
N ILE A 30 -22.21 9.91 -33.88
CA ILE A 30 -21.14 10.53 -33.09
C ILE A 30 -21.51 10.42 -31.60
N HIS A 31 -20.83 9.53 -30.88
CA HIS A 31 -21.08 9.25 -29.46
C HIS A 31 -20.08 9.96 -28.54
N TYR A 32 -18.81 10.04 -28.97
CA TYR A 32 -17.78 10.83 -28.29
C TYR A 32 -17.43 12.09 -29.09
N PHE A 33 -17.47 13.21 -28.38
CA PHE A 33 -17.09 14.51 -28.86
C PHE A 33 -16.61 15.36 -27.68
N HIS A 34 -15.91 16.44 -28.00
CA HIS A 34 -15.54 17.44 -27.02
C HIS A 34 -16.19 18.76 -27.40
N CYS A 35 -16.85 19.41 -26.45
CA CYS A 35 -17.36 20.77 -26.64
C CYS A 35 -16.87 21.66 -25.50
N ARG A 36 -16.46 22.87 -25.86
CA ARG A 36 -15.96 23.86 -24.91
C ARG A 36 -16.51 25.22 -25.26
N LYS A 37 -17.13 25.87 -24.28
CA LYS A 37 -17.54 27.26 -24.37
C LYS A 37 -16.32 28.17 -24.44
N LEU A 38 -16.40 29.14 -25.35
CA LEU A 38 -15.45 30.20 -25.54
C LEU A 38 -16.08 31.55 -25.12
N PRO A 39 -15.27 32.60 -24.90
CA PRO A 39 -15.78 33.94 -24.66
C PRO A 39 -16.68 34.47 -25.81
N HIS A 40 -17.51 35.46 -25.50
CA HIS A 40 -18.35 36.19 -26.46
C HIS A 40 -19.36 35.30 -27.21
N ARG A 41 -20.13 34.46 -26.48
CA ARG A 41 -21.19 33.60 -27.07
C ARG A 41 -20.69 32.63 -28.14
N ASN A 42 -19.46 32.16 -28.01
CA ASN A 42 -18.88 31.19 -28.92
C ASN A 42 -18.66 29.85 -28.20
N ALA A 43 -18.55 28.77 -28.96
CA ALA A 43 -18.03 27.49 -28.49
C ALA A 43 -17.26 26.79 -29.60
N VAL A 44 -16.47 25.80 -29.22
CA VAL A 44 -15.85 24.86 -30.16
C VAL A 44 -16.40 23.48 -29.89
N LEU A 45 -16.67 22.75 -30.98
CA LEU A 45 -17.08 21.36 -30.99
C LEU A 45 -16.04 20.56 -31.78
N THR A 46 -15.31 19.68 -31.11
CA THR A 46 -14.30 18.82 -31.71
C THR A 46 -14.84 17.41 -31.87
N ILE A 47 -14.81 16.91 -33.11
CA ILE A 47 -15.22 15.56 -33.50
C ILE A 47 -14.00 14.87 -34.13
N SER A 48 -13.69 13.64 -33.71
CA SER A 48 -12.53 12.89 -34.21
C SER A 48 -12.65 12.53 -35.69
N ASP A 49 -13.81 12.03 -36.12
CA ASP A 49 -14.12 11.62 -37.49
C ASP A 49 -14.50 12.83 -38.37
N VAL A 50 -13.65 13.12 -39.36
CA VAL A 50 -13.82 14.22 -40.31
C VAL A 50 -15.05 14.00 -41.20
N ALA A 51 -15.32 12.78 -41.64
CA ALA A 51 -16.46 12.48 -42.51
C ALA A 51 -17.79 12.66 -41.77
N LYS A 52 -17.89 12.17 -40.52
CA LYS A 52 -19.07 12.41 -39.67
C LYS A 52 -19.25 13.90 -39.37
N ALA A 53 -18.17 14.62 -39.06
CA ALA A 53 -18.22 16.07 -38.83
C ALA A 53 -18.65 16.85 -40.09
N SER A 54 -18.19 16.46 -41.28
CA SER A 54 -18.63 17.04 -42.55
C SER A 54 -20.13 16.81 -42.80
N LYS A 55 -20.70 15.66 -42.40
CA LYS A 55 -22.15 15.42 -42.46
C LYS A 55 -22.92 16.34 -41.50
N VAL A 56 -22.41 16.59 -40.29
CA VAL A 56 -23.00 17.57 -39.35
C VAL A 56 -23.01 18.97 -39.98
N LEU A 57 -21.89 19.41 -40.55
CA LEU A 57 -21.80 20.70 -41.26
C LEU A 57 -22.64 20.72 -42.56
N ALA A 58 -22.86 19.59 -43.21
CA ALA A 58 -23.76 19.51 -44.37
C ALA A 58 -25.19 19.91 -43.98
N VAL A 59 -25.68 19.44 -42.83
CA VAL A 59 -27.06 19.65 -42.37
C VAL A 59 -27.23 20.97 -41.61
N TYR A 60 -26.34 21.24 -40.64
CA TYR A 60 -26.45 22.36 -39.70
C TYR A 60 -25.43 23.48 -39.95
N GLY A 61 -24.46 23.26 -40.85
CA GLY A 61 -23.39 24.21 -41.12
C GLY A 61 -23.81 25.32 -42.06
N GLN A 62 -23.29 26.51 -41.79
CA GLN A 62 -23.41 27.69 -42.64
C GLN A 62 -22.04 28.16 -43.13
N THR A 63 -22.01 28.82 -44.28
CA THR A 63 -20.79 29.44 -44.80
C THR A 63 -21.03 30.94 -44.93
N THR A 64 -20.18 31.74 -44.27
CA THR A 64 -20.14 33.20 -44.44
C THR A 64 -18.85 33.58 -45.16
N GLY A 65 -18.95 34.09 -46.40
CA GLY A 65 -17.84 34.63 -47.18
C GLY A 65 -18.31 35.42 -48.41
N PRO A 66 -17.46 36.26 -49.02
CA PRO A 66 -17.84 37.01 -50.22
C PRO A 66 -18.19 36.03 -51.35
N GLY A 67 -19.42 36.13 -51.86
CA GLY A 67 -19.91 35.26 -52.94
C GLY A 67 -20.43 33.87 -52.55
N LYS A 68 -20.36 33.45 -51.27
CA LYS A 68 -20.89 32.15 -50.81
C LYS A 68 -21.85 32.34 -49.63
N LYS A 69 -23.16 32.42 -49.91
CA LYS A 69 -24.22 32.37 -48.89
C LYS A 69 -24.86 30.98 -48.88
N ARG A 70 -24.21 29.99 -48.24
CA ARG A 70 -24.89 28.71 -47.96
C ARG A 70 -25.59 28.79 -46.62
N ARG A 71 -26.91 28.75 -46.63
CA ARG A 71 -27.75 28.62 -45.42
C ARG A 71 -27.79 27.14 -44.99
N ALA A 72 -27.87 26.90 -43.68
CA ALA A 72 -28.03 25.56 -43.13
C ALA A 72 -29.35 24.92 -43.60
N THR A 73 -29.33 23.62 -43.87
CA THR A 73 -30.52 22.85 -44.30
C THR A 73 -31.54 22.73 -43.18
N LYS A 74 -31.10 22.68 -41.92
CA LYS A 74 -31.94 22.73 -40.72
C LYS A 74 -31.36 23.72 -39.70
N PRO A 75 -32.17 24.59 -39.08
CA PRO A 75 -31.69 25.44 -37.99
C PRO A 75 -31.43 24.58 -36.74
N LEU A 76 -30.22 24.70 -36.17
CA LEU A 76 -29.93 24.14 -34.85
C LEU A 76 -30.40 25.16 -33.80
N ARG A 77 -31.25 24.74 -32.85
CA ARG A 77 -31.70 25.61 -31.75
C ARG A 77 -31.23 25.05 -30.42
N MET A 78 -30.69 25.90 -29.56
CA MET A 78 -30.38 25.60 -28.15
C MET A 78 -31.02 26.69 -27.29
N PHE A 79 -31.79 26.30 -26.27
CA PHE A 79 -32.50 27.25 -25.39
C PHE A 79 -33.30 28.32 -26.16
N GLY A 80 -33.97 27.92 -27.24
CA GLY A 80 -34.75 28.81 -28.12
C GLY A 80 -33.94 29.68 -29.09
N GLN A 81 -32.61 29.76 -28.94
CA GLN A 81 -31.73 30.54 -29.83
C GLN A 81 -31.16 29.68 -30.96
N ILE A 82 -31.07 30.26 -32.16
CA ILE A 82 -30.43 29.58 -33.31
C ILE A 82 -28.92 29.60 -33.12
N ILE A 83 -28.31 28.42 -33.10
CA ILE A 83 -26.87 28.22 -33.04
C ILE A 83 -26.33 28.03 -34.45
N TYR A 84 -25.23 28.71 -34.74
CA TYR A 84 -24.62 28.66 -36.05
C TYR A 84 -23.34 27.84 -36.02
N LEU A 85 -23.23 26.83 -36.88
CA LEU A 85 -22.05 25.99 -37.00
C LEU A 85 -21.24 26.37 -38.24
N GLU A 86 -19.93 26.57 -38.08
CA GLU A 86 -18.99 26.78 -39.17
C GLU A 86 -17.69 25.98 -38.93
N LEU A 87 -16.91 25.72 -39.97
CA LEU A 87 -15.60 25.08 -39.80
C LEU A 87 -14.67 26.02 -39.01
N SER A 88 -14.03 25.51 -37.95
CA SER A 88 -13.04 26.29 -37.20
C SER A 88 -11.83 26.62 -38.07
N ARG A 89 -11.26 27.81 -37.86
CA ARG A 89 -10.00 28.23 -38.50
C ARG A 89 -8.76 27.65 -37.83
N ASN A 90 -8.91 27.16 -36.59
CA ASN A 90 -7.80 26.60 -35.82
C ASN A 90 -7.75 25.07 -35.98
N PRO A 91 -6.55 24.48 -36.08
CA PRO A 91 -6.42 23.03 -36.01
C PRO A 91 -6.83 22.53 -34.60
N PRO A 92 -7.54 21.39 -34.50
CA PRO A 92 -7.85 20.80 -33.21
C PRO A 92 -6.57 20.29 -32.53
N ASP A 93 -6.59 20.28 -31.19
CA ASP A 93 -5.52 19.67 -30.38
C ASP A 93 -5.35 18.18 -30.76
N ASN A 94 -4.13 17.79 -31.15
CA ASN A 94 -3.86 16.45 -31.64
C ASN A 94 -4.11 15.37 -30.56
N PHE A 95 -3.75 15.63 -29.30
CA PHE A 95 -3.96 14.68 -28.21
C PHE A 95 -5.43 14.60 -27.80
N LEU A 96 -6.20 15.69 -27.95
CA LEU A 96 -7.65 15.62 -27.84
C LEU A 96 -8.26 14.70 -28.90
N LEU A 97 -7.81 14.82 -30.16
CA LEU A 97 -8.29 13.94 -31.23
C LEU A 97 -7.92 12.48 -30.95
N LEU A 98 -6.69 12.21 -30.50
CA LEU A 98 -6.25 10.86 -30.13
C LEU A 98 -7.04 10.31 -28.94
N ALA A 99 -7.34 11.13 -27.93
CA ALA A 99 -8.18 10.73 -26.80
C ALA A 99 -9.61 10.42 -27.24
N LEU A 100 -10.22 11.27 -28.07
CA LEU A 100 -11.56 11.02 -28.63
C LEU A 100 -11.60 9.75 -29.50
N LYS A 101 -10.54 9.47 -30.26
CA LYS A 101 -10.42 8.22 -31.01
C LYS A 101 -10.30 7.02 -30.08
N ASN A 102 -9.52 7.13 -29.01
CA ASN A 102 -9.35 6.08 -28.02
C ASN A 102 -10.66 5.77 -27.27
N GLU A 103 -11.41 6.79 -26.87
CA GLU A 103 -12.74 6.65 -26.26
C GLU A 103 -13.72 5.93 -27.21
N GLU A 104 -13.75 6.33 -28.49
CA GLU A 104 -14.61 5.70 -29.50
C GLU A 104 -14.19 4.24 -29.79
N GLU A 105 -12.89 3.95 -29.91
CA GLU A 105 -12.35 2.59 -30.08
C GLU A 105 -12.72 1.71 -28.88
N THR A 106 -12.58 2.23 -27.66
CA THR A 106 -12.94 1.52 -26.42
C THR A 106 -14.44 1.18 -26.40
N ARG A 107 -15.31 2.12 -26.79
CA ARG A 107 -16.76 1.86 -26.88
C ARG A 107 -17.10 0.82 -27.95
N LEU A 108 -16.47 0.88 -29.12
CA LEU A 108 -16.67 -0.10 -30.17
C LEU A 108 -16.24 -1.50 -29.73
N ASN A 109 -15.08 -1.61 -29.08
CA ASN A 109 -14.58 -2.88 -28.53
C ASN A 109 -15.52 -3.43 -27.46
N ARG A 110 -16.02 -2.60 -26.55
CA ARG A 110 -17.05 -3.01 -25.57
C ARG A 110 -18.33 -3.49 -26.24
N GLY A 111 -18.81 -2.81 -27.28
CA GLY A 111 -19.97 -3.24 -28.05
C GLY A 111 -19.80 -4.62 -28.70
N SER A 112 -18.56 -4.99 -29.06
CA SER A 112 -18.24 -6.32 -29.58
C SER A 112 -18.18 -7.39 -28.47
N THR A 113 -17.60 -7.04 -27.31
CA THR A 113 -17.53 -7.95 -26.15
C THR A 113 -18.90 -8.21 -25.53
N VAL A 114 -19.78 -7.20 -25.47
CA VAL A 114 -21.18 -7.35 -25.03
C VAL A 114 -21.91 -8.34 -25.95
N LEU A 115 -21.72 -8.30 -27.27
CA LEU A 115 -22.30 -9.31 -28.17
C LEU A 115 -21.83 -10.75 -27.86
N SER A 116 -20.62 -10.93 -27.33
CA SER A 116 -20.12 -12.26 -26.93
C SER A 116 -20.62 -12.74 -25.55
N ASN A 117 -20.84 -11.82 -24.60
CA ASN A 117 -21.26 -12.18 -23.23
C ASN A 117 -22.77 -12.04 -22.96
N THR A 118 -23.57 -11.44 -23.85
CA THR A 118 -25.01 -11.17 -23.59
C THR A 118 -25.96 -12.28 -24.06
N ARG A 119 -25.54 -13.55 -24.04
CA ARG A 119 -26.54 -14.63 -23.97
C ARG A 119 -27.20 -14.73 -22.59
N ASN A 120 -26.60 -14.16 -21.53
CA ASN A 120 -27.14 -14.19 -20.17
C ASN A 120 -27.13 -12.80 -19.50
N SER A 121 -27.96 -11.85 -19.96
CA SER A 121 -28.56 -10.81 -19.10
C SER A 121 -29.49 -9.91 -19.91
N ARG A 122 -30.79 -9.96 -19.62
CA ARG A 122 -31.78 -8.98 -20.11
C ARG A 122 -31.62 -7.69 -19.31
N HIS A 123 -30.66 -6.83 -19.68
CA HIS A 123 -30.55 -5.51 -19.06
C HIS A 123 -31.63 -4.57 -19.61
N THR A 124 -32.65 -4.31 -18.78
CA THR A 124 -33.57 -3.17 -18.94
C THR A 124 -32.78 -1.87 -18.86
N ALA A 125 -33.10 -0.88 -19.71
CA ALA A 125 -32.48 0.44 -19.66
C ALA A 125 -32.54 1.03 -18.23
N PRO A 126 -31.43 1.60 -17.70
CA PRO A 126 -31.40 2.11 -16.33
C PRO A 126 -32.45 3.22 -16.15
N VAL A 127 -33.38 2.99 -15.24
CA VAL A 127 -34.38 3.98 -14.81
C VAL A 127 -33.62 5.12 -14.13
N LYS A 128 -33.75 6.35 -14.63
CA LYS A 128 -33.17 7.54 -13.97
C LYS A 128 -33.82 7.71 -12.60
N ARG A 129 -33.03 7.59 -11.54
CA ARG A 129 -33.46 7.76 -10.15
C ARG A 129 -33.00 9.11 -9.61
N VAL A 130 -33.78 9.67 -8.68
CA VAL A 130 -33.40 10.85 -7.92
C VAL A 130 -32.31 10.45 -6.94
N LYS A 131 -31.14 11.11 -6.99
CA LYS A 131 -29.97 10.79 -6.16
C LYS A 131 -29.64 11.87 -5.13
N THR A 132 -30.33 13.00 -5.18
CA THR A 132 -30.07 14.17 -4.34
C THR A 132 -31.33 14.55 -3.58
N PHE A 133 -31.20 14.68 -2.26
CA PHE A 133 -32.29 14.94 -1.33
C PHE A 133 -31.97 16.14 -0.43
N PHE A 134 -32.97 16.92 -0.06
CA PHE A 134 -32.78 18.04 0.84
C PHE A 134 -32.81 17.58 2.30
N ILE A 135 -31.91 18.14 3.11
CA ILE A 135 -31.81 17.86 4.55
C ILE A 135 -31.93 19.16 5.36
N THR A 136 -32.32 19.04 6.62
CA THR A 136 -32.48 20.19 7.54
C THR A 136 -31.53 20.14 8.73
N THR A 137 -31.05 18.96 9.11
CA THR A 137 -30.19 18.79 10.28
C THR A 137 -29.24 17.62 10.08
N MET A 138 -28.03 17.74 10.61
CA MET A 138 -27.08 16.65 10.80
C MET A 138 -26.83 16.44 12.29
N SER A 139 -26.75 15.18 12.70
CA SER A 139 -26.31 14.75 14.02
C SER A 139 -25.14 13.77 13.89
N CYS A 140 -24.23 13.76 14.86
CA CYS A 140 -23.13 12.80 14.97
C CYS A 140 -23.14 12.17 16.37
N GLY A 141 -22.85 10.88 16.45
CA GLY A 141 -22.98 10.13 17.69
C GLY A 141 -22.57 8.66 17.57
N THR A 142 -23.17 7.83 18.41
CA THR A 142 -22.86 6.40 18.53
C THR A 142 -24.15 5.59 18.64
N TRP A 143 -24.07 4.31 18.30
CA TRP A 143 -25.11 3.33 18.64
C TRP A 143 -24.91 2.83 20.06
N ASP A 144 -26.02 2.67 20.77
CA ASP A 144 -26.08 2.01 22.08
C ASP A 144 -27.45 1.33 22.24
N TYR A 145 -27.77 0.83 23.42
CA TYR A 145 -29.01 0.11 23.70
C TYR A 145 -29.74 0.66 24.92
N HIS A 146 -31.07 0.76 24.83
CA HIS A 146 -31.94 1.05 25.95
C HIS A 146 -33.02 -0.04 26.04
N GLU A 147 -33.10 -0.72 27.19
CA GLU A 147 -34.01 -1.86 27.40
C GLU A 147 -33.91 -2.93 26.28
N GLY A 148 -32.70 -3.15 25.76
CA GLY A 148 -32.43 -4.11 24.68
C GLY A 148 -32.68 -3.59 23.26
N ASN A 149 -33.33 -2.43 23.09
CA ASN A 149 -33.54 -1.83 21.78
C ASN A 149 -32.33 -0.97 21.37
N PRO A 150 -31.87 -1.03 20.11
CA PRO A 150 -30.84 -0.12 19.63
C PRO A 150 -31.35 1.33 19.68
N VAL A 151 -30.47 2.27 20.02
CA VAL A 151 -30.75 3.69 20.14
C VAL A 151 -29.58 4.48 19.56
N PHE A 152 -29.87 5.51 18.78
CA PHE A 152 -28.86 6.48 18.36
C PHE A 152 -28.64 7.49 19.50
N ILE A 153 -27.46 7.48 20.10
CA ILE A 153 -27.06 8.48 21.09
C ILE A 153 -26.49 9.68 20.36
N GLU A 154 -27.25 10.78 20.35
CA GLU A 154 -26.85 12.05 19.73
C GLU A 154 -25.86 12.79 20.64
N CYS A 155 -24.61 12.92 20.19
CA CYS A 155 -23.56 13.64 20.91
C CYS A 155 -23.31 15.05 20.32
N PHE A 156 -23.61 15.24 19.04
CA PHE A 156 -23.45 16.50 18.32
C PHE A 156 -24.60 16.72 17.34
N ARG A 157 -25.03 17.97 17.16
CA ARG A 157 -26.11 18.35 16.25
C ARG A 157 -25.89 19.74 15.65
N THR A 158 -26.12 19.89 14.36
CA THR A 158 -25.99 21.18 13.66
C THR A 158 -26.78 21.24 12.35
N GLY A 159 -26.90 22.42 11.76
CA GLY A 159 -27.47 22.66 10.43
C GLY A 159 -28.86 23.28 10.41
N LYS A 160 -29.19 23.93 9.28
CA LYS A 160 -30.50 24.49 8.98
C LYS A 160 -31.07 23.98 7.65
N ILE A 161 -30.27 24.11 6.59
CA ILE A 161 -30.62 23.72 5.21
C ILE A 161 -29.41 23.04 4.61
N GLY A 162 -29.63 21.94 3.90
CA GLY A 162 -28.57 21.22 3.23
C GLY A 162 -29.09 20.27 2.18
N LYS A 163 -28.18 19.52 1.59
CA LYS A 163 -28.46 18.44 0.64
C LYS A 163 -27.56 17.24 0.91
N ILE A 164 -28.07 16.06 0.62
CA ILE A 164 -27.33 14.80 0.58
C ILE A 164 -27.47 14.20 -0.81
N ALA A 165 -26.35 13.83 -1.43
CA ALA A 165 -26.26 13.31 -2.79
C ALA A 165 -25.53 11.97 -2.80
N PHE A 166 -26.14 10.97 -3.44
CA PHE A 166 -25.58 9.64 -3.66
C PHE A 166 -24.85 9.62 -5.00
N CYS A 167 -23.57 9.97 -5.00
CA CYS A 167 -22.74 10.02 -6.21
C CYS A 167 -22.23 8.62 -6.61
N LYS A 168 -21.48 8.53 -7.72
CA LYS A 168 -20.96 7.24 -8.25
C LYS A 168 -20.09 6.44 -7.26
N SER A 169 -19.29 7.12 -6.42
CA SER A 169 -18.30 6.48 -5.55
C SER A 169 -18.39 6.87 -4.07
N ALA A 170 -19.25 7.82 -3.73
CA ALA A 170 -19.35 8.39 -2.40
C ALA A 170 -20.72 9.06 -2.20
N ILE A 171 -21.12 9.21 -0.94
CA ILE A 171 -22.20 10.08 -0.52
C ILE A 171 -21.60 11.43 -0.14
N ARG A 172 -22.11 12.51 -0.73
CA ARG A 172 -21.70 13.89 -0.43
C ARG A 172 -22.82 14.63 0.28
N VAL A 173 -22.48 15.36 1.32
CA VAL A 173 -23.42 16.18 2.08
C VAL A 173 -22.92 17.61 2.09
N THR A 174 -23.83 18.56 1.91
CA THR A 174 -23.60 19.99 2.10
C THR A 174 -24.62 20.51 3.09
N LEU A 175 -24.20 21.26 4.10
CA LEU A 175 -25.06 21.74 5.19
C LEU A 175 -24.69 23.16 5.61
N GLU A 176 -25.65 24.07 5.52
CA GLU A 176 -25.51 25.46 5.94
C GLU A 176 -25.83 25.60 7.44
N THR A 177 -24.97 26.28 8.18
CA THR A 177 -25.15 26.58 9.61
C THR A 177 -25.47 28.05 9.90
N GLY A 178 -25.33 28.91 8.89
CA GLY A 178 -25.59 30.35 8.95
C GLY A 178 -24.33 31.19 8.79
N THR A 179 -23.20 30.78 9.38
CA THR A 179 -21.88 31.40 9.17
C THR A 179 -21.08 30.64 8.13
N ASP A 180 -21.20 29.32 8.13
CA ASP A 180 -20.39 28.41 7.34
C ASP A 180 -21.27 27.43 6.57
N ILE A 181 -20.65 26.86 5.53
CA ILE A 181 -21.15 25.70 4.81
C ILE A 181 -20.24 24.53 5.11
N TYR A 182 -20.80 23.49 5.73
CA TYR A 182 -20.11 22.25 6.04
C TYR A 182 -20.30 21.25 4.90
N HIS A 183 -19.26 20.52 4.56
CA HIS A 183 -19.31 19.44 3.58
C HIS A 183 -18.78 18.14 4.20
N LEU A 184 -19.47 17.04 3.93
CA LEU A 184 -19.06 15.70 4.33
C LEU A 184 -19.00 14.79 3.10
N GLU A 185 -17.97 13.97 2.99
CA GLU A 185 -17.84 12.95 1.95
C GLU A 185 -17.58 11.59 2.58
N PHE A 186 -18.54 10.67 2.37
CA PHE A 186 -18.45 9.26 2.78
C PHE A 186 -18.16 8.43 1.54
N THR A 187 -16.96 7.85 1.44
CA THR A 187 -16.72 6.84 0.39
C THR A 187 -17.57 5.60 0.66
N TYR A 188 -18.06 4.91 -0.36
CA TYR A 188 -18.85 3.69 -0.11
C TYR A 188 -18.05 2.60 0.62
N SER A 189 -16.71 2.59 0.48
CA SER A 189 -15.82 1.71 1.25
C SER A 189 -15.74 2.03 2.75
N ASN A 190 -16.16 3.23 3.16
CA ASN A 190 -16.21 3.66 4.56
C ASN A 190 -17.54 3.26 5.24
N ILE A 191 -18.49 2.68 4.49
CA ILE A 191 -19.80 2.23 4.99
C ILE A 191 -19.86 0.69 4.93
N PRO A 192 -19.48 -0.04 6.00
CA PRO A 192 -19.36 -1.50 5.97
C PRO A 192 -20.71 -2.24 5.98
N GLY A 193 -21.79 -1.60 6.44
CA GLY A 193 -23.12 -2.20 6.57
C GLY A 193 -24.20 -1.36 5.89
N SER A 194 -25.45 -1.58 6.32
CA SER A 194 -26.61 -0.89 5.76
C SER A 194 -26.66 0.59 6.14
N ILE A 195 -27.14 1.41 5.21
CA ILE A 195 -27.61 2.77 5.47
C ILE A 195 -29.03 2.65 6.01
N TYR A 196 -29.29 3.21 7.19
CA TYR A 196 -30.60 3.08 7.82
C TYR A 196 -31.50 4.27 7.47
N THR A 197 -32.73 3.98 7.04
CA THR A 197 -33.77 4.99 6.81
C THR A 197 -34.77 4.99 7.95
N GLY A 198 -35.11 6.18 8.43
CA GLY A 198 -36.10 6.40 9.49
C GLY A 198 -37.55 6.19 9.04
N THR A 199 -38.48 6.71 9.84
CA THR A 199 -39.93 6.61 9.63
C THR A 199 -40.50 7.91 9.06
N GLU A 200 -41.76 7.91 8.61
CA GLU A 200 -42.42 9.15 8.12
C GLU A 200 -42.46 10.25 9.18
N ASN A 201 -42.56 9.88 10.46
CA ASN A 201 -42.53 10.83 11.58
C ASN A 201 -41.12 11.36 11.89
N SER A 202 -40.07 10.64 11.48
CA SER A 202 -38.68 11.09 11.59
C SER A 202 -37.91 10.69 10.33
N PRO A 203 -38.11 11.41 9.21
CA PRO A 203 -37.57 11.01 7.93
C PRO A 203 -36.06 11.27 7.94
N SER A 204 -35.28 10.26 8.24
CA SER A 204 -33.83 10.37 8.43
C SER A 204 -33.07 9.35 7.58
N ILE A 205 -31.81 9.69 7.28
CA ILE A 205 -30.80 8.80 6.75
C ILE A 205 -29.70 8.71 7.80
N THR A 206 -29.39 7.51 8.28
CA THR A 206 -28.32 7.27 9.25
C THR A 206 -27.25 6.39 8.61
N ILE A 207 -26.03 6.93 8.56
CA ILE A 207 -24.85 6.29 8.00
C ILE A 207 -23.97 5.87 9.16
N THR A 208 -23.68 4.57 9.23
CA THR A 208 -22.69 4.01 10.16
C THR A 208 -21.39 3.83 9.39
N ALA A 209 -20.42 4.69 9.65
CA ALA A 209 -19.10 4.61 9.03
C ALA A 209 -18.13 3.80 9.89
N ASN A 210 -17.08 3.25 9.27
CA ASN A 210 -15.98 2.60 10.00
C ASN A 210 -14.89 3.59 10.48
N THR A 211 -14.74 4.72 9.79
CA THR A 211 -13.84 5.83 10.14
C THR A 211 -14.53 7.16 9.92
N ALA A 212 -13.95 8.27 10.38
CA ALA A 212 -14.54 9.59 10.17
C ALA A 212 -14.66 9.92 8.65
N PRO A 213 -15.76 10.55 8.21
CA PRO A 213 -15.88 11.01 6.83
C PRO A 213 -14.94 12.17 6.55
N ARG A 214 -14.75 12.50 5.27
CA ARG A 214 -13.99 13.70 4.92
C ARG A 214 -14.83 14.96 5.14
N LEU A 215 -14.45 15.74 6.13
CA LEU A 215 -15.02 17.04 6.50
C LEU A 215 -14.32 18.22 5.80
N TYR A 216 -15.11 19.15 5.30
CA TYR A 216 -14.66 20.43 4.75
C TYR A 216 -15.55 21.59 5.19
N LYS A 217 -15.02 22.81 5.20
CA LYS A 217 -15.73 24.05 5.54
C LYS A 217 -15.52 25.13 4.47
N THR A 218 -16.55 25.91 4.20
CA THR A 218 -16.51 27.13 3.37
C THR A 218 -17.17 28.26 4.15
N GLU A 219 -16.58 29.47 4.14
CA GLU A 219 -17.24 30.63 4.74
C GLU A 219 -18.42 31.08 3.87
N ALA A 220 -19.58 31.33 4.47
CA ALA A 220 -20.75 31.77 3.69
C ALA A 220 -20.51 33.14 3.01
N ALA A 221 -19.72 34.01 3.64
CA ALA A 221 -19.34 35.31 3.09
C ALA A 221 -18.55 35.20 1.77
N ASP A 222 -17.68 34.20 1.64
CA ASP A 222 -16.90 33.95 0.43
C ASP A 222 -17.81 33.54 -0.74
N VAL A 223 -18.86 32.76 -0.46
CA VAL A 223 -19.86 32.35 -1.46
C VAL A 223 -20.70 33.55 -1.91
N ILE A 224 -21.16 34.40 -0.98
CA ILE A 224 -21.96 35.59 -1.29
C ILE A 224 -21.13 36.63 -2.04
N THR A 225 -19.87 36.86 -1.65
CA THR A 225 -18.95 37.76 -2.36
C THR A 225 -18.66 37.25 -3.78
N GLY A 226 -18.52 35.92 -3.93
CA GLY A 226 -18.45 35.26 -5.23
C GLY A 226 -19.69 35.47 -6.10
N LEU A 227 -20.88 35.49 -5.51
CA LEU A 227 -22.14 35.75 -6.22
C LEU A 227 -22.36 37.25 -6.52
N ALA A 228 -22.03 38.16 -5.60
CA ALA A 228 -22.23 39.59 -5.78
C ALA A 228 -21.33 40.22 -6.86
N SER A 229 -20.14 39.66 -7.06
CA SER A 229 -19.21 40.08 -8.13
C SER A 229 -19.63 39.63 -9.53
N LEU A 230 -20.68 38.80 -9.69
CA LEU A 230 -21.32 38.51 -10.98
C LEU A 230 -21.94 39.76 -11.63
N GLY A 231 -22.18 40.83 -10.87
CA GLY A 231 -22.76 42.08 -11.37
C GLY A 231 -21.79 43.04 -12.06
N LEU A 232 -20.47 42.89 -11.88
CA LEU A 232 -19.47 43.85 -12.40
C LEU A 232 -18.44 43.15 -13.29
N GLN A 233 -18.30 43.67 -14.52
CA GLN A 233 -17.35 43.21 -15.54
C GLN A 233 -15.88 43.40 -15.09
N GLN A 234 -15.38 42.55 -14.20
CA GLN A 234 -13.95 42.41 -13.93
C GLN A 234 -13.51 40.95 -14.00
N LYS A 235 -12.34 40.76 -14.62
CA LYS A 235 -11.79 39.48 -15.09
C LYS A 235 -11.61 38.48 -13.93
N TRP A 236 -12.44 37.43 -13.88
CA TRP A 236 -12.25 36.29 -12.99
C TRP A 236 -11.03 35.43 -13.42
N PRO A 237 -10.15 35.02 -12.48
CA PRO A 237 -9.59 33.67 -12.52
C PRO A 237 -10.71 32.67 -12.23
N ARG A 238 -10.81 31.60 -13.02
CA ARG A 238 -11.90 30.61 -12.98
C ARG A 238 -12.06 29.93 -11.60
N GLY A 239 -13.26 29.94 -11.02
CA GLY A 239 -13.69 29.01 -9.94
C GLY A 239 -14.08 29.68 -8.62
N LEU A 240 -15.06 29.10 -7.90
CA LEU A 240 -15.35 29.43 -6.50
C LEU A 240 -14.07 29.28 -5.63
N PRO A 241 -13.92 30.06 -4.55
CA PRO A 241 -12.82 29.83 -3.60
C PRO A 241 -12.86 28.38 -3.09
N PRO A 242 -11.70 27.70 -3.02
CA PRO A 242 -11.63 26.29 -2.63
C PRO A 242 -12.16 26.09 -1.21
N LYS A 243 -12.85 24.97 -0.97
CA LYS A 243 -13.29 24.56 0.38
C LYS A 243 -12.04 24.33 1.26
N THR A 244 -12.13 24.34 2.58
CA THR A 244 -10.98 24.01 3.45
C THR A 244 -11.22 22.67 4.12
N ARG A 245 -10.29 21.71 3.99
CA ARG A 245 -10.33 20.40 4.68
C ARG A 245 -10.11 20.64 6.18
N VAL A 246 -10.98 20.09 7.01
CA VAL A 246 -10.93 20.23 8.47
C VAL A 246 -11.03 18.88 9.17
N GLY A 247 -10.58 18.81 10.41
CA GLY A 247 -10.69 17.62 11.27
C GLY A 247 -12.00 17.53 12.05
N HIS A 248 -12.64 18.67 12.26
CA HIS A 248 -13.91 18.82 12.97
C HIS A 248 -14.56 20.14 12.54
N PHE A 249 -15.81 20.39 12.96
CA PHE A 249 -16.57 21.58 12.54
C PHE A 249 -16.61 22.66 13.60
N ARG A 250 -16.68 22.25 14.87
CA ARG A 250 -16.78 23.07 16.08
C ARG A 250 -16.06 22.35 17.22
N ASP A 251 -15.86 23.01 18.36
CA ASP A 251 -15.12 22.45 19.50
C ASP A 251 -15.86 21.26 20.15
N ASP A 252 -17.19 21.31 20.18
CA ASP A 252 -18.04 20.19 20.63
C ASP A 252 -17.96 18.99 19.69
N HIS A 253 -17.75 19.19 18.38
CA HIS A 253 -17.47 18.11 17.43
C HIS A 253 -16.03 17.58 17.56
N ALA A 254 -15.06 18.40 17.99
CA ALA A 254 -13.65 18.02 18.04
C ALA A 254 -13.40 16.81 18.95
N ALA A 255 -14.08 16.76 20.10
CA ALA A 255 -13.92 15.69 21.08
C ALA A 255 -14.46 14.32 20.63
N LEU A 256 -15.28 14.27 19.57
CA LEU A 256 -15.96 13.06 19.12
C LEU A 256 -15.74 12.70 17.65
N ALA A 257 -15.25 13.61 16.81
CA ALA A 257 -15.05 13.36 15.38
C ALA A 257 -14.16 12.14 15.10
N GLY A 258 -13.17 11.89 15.96
CA GLY A 258 -12.25 10.74 15.86
C GLY A 258 -12.72 9.46 16.54
N THR A 259 -13.88 9.45 17.23
CA THR A 259 -14.36 8.28 18.00
C THR A 259 -15.81 7.89 17.70
N CYS A 260 -16.61 8.80 17.16
CA CYS A 260 -18.04 8.64 16.91
C CYS A 260 -18.32 8.68 15.40
N PHE A 261 -18.59 7.51 14.81
CA PHE A 261 -18.68 7.35 13.35
C PHE A 261 -20.10 7.20 12.81
N VAL A 262 -21.12 7.47 13.65
CA VAL A 262 -22.53 7.41 13.21
C VAL A 262 -23.01 8.82 12.91
N TYR A 263 -23.42 9.04 11.65
CA TYR A 263 -23.94 10.33 11.18
C TYR A 263 -25.38 10.19 10.73
N ARG A 264 -26.23 11.09 11.21
CA ARG A 264 -27.67 11.09 10.94
C ARG A 264 -28.08 12.39 10.26
N PHE A 265 -28.81 12.30 9.17
CA PHE A 265 -29.32 13.43 8.39
C PHE A 265 -30.85 13.42 8.37
N LEU A 266 -31.46 14.51 8.81
CA LEU A 266 -32.92 14.67 8.77
C LEU A 266 -33.33 15.21 7.39
N LEU A 267 -34.10 14.43 6.64
CA LEU A 267 -34.68 14.82 5.36
C LEU A 267 -35.70 15.94 5.55
N LYS A 268 -35.76 16.85 4.58
CA LYS A 268 -36.75 17.94 4.56
C LYS A 268 -38.15 17.42 4.26
N ASP A 269 -38.26 16.44 3.37
CA ASP A 269 -39.51 15.82 2.98
C ASP A 269 -39.51 14.33 3.36
N SER A 270 -40.59 13.86 3.96
CA SER A 270 -40.77 12.44 4.29
C SER A 270 -41.01 11.56 3.07
N THR A 271 -41.53 12.14 1.98
CA THR A 271 -41.78 11.41 0.72
C THR A 271 -40.49 10.95 0.04
N ASP A 272 -39.37 11.63 0.32
CA ASP A 272 -38.04 11.28 -0.17
C ASP A 272 -37.55 9.92 0.36
N LEU A 273 -38.06 9.43 1.50
CA LEU A 273 -37.66 8.13 2.08
C LEU A 273 -37.84 6.98 1.08
N LYS A 274 -38.88 7.01 0.25
CA LYS A 274 -39.12 5.97 -0.76
C LYS A 274 -38.05 6.03 -1.85
N ALA A 275 -37.78 7.23 -2.37
CA ALA A 275 -36.77 7.43 -3.40
C ALA A 275 -35.36 7.09 -2.91
N VAL A 276 -35.04 7.39 -1.64
CA VAL A 276 -33.77 6.96 -1.01
C VAL A 276 -33.68 5.44 -0.97
N ARG A 277 -34.73 4.73 -0.52
CA ARG A 277 -34.73 3.26 -0.48
C ARG A 277 -34.61 2.61 -1.86
N ASP A 278 -35.21 3.22 -2.88
CA ASP A 278 -35.11 2.72 -4.26
C ASP A 278 -33.65 2.70 -4.75
N LEU A 279 -32.75 3.52 -4.20
CA LEU A 279 -31.32 3.53 -4.54
C LEU A 279 -30.60 2.23 -4.16
N ALA A 280 -31.12 1.41 -3.25
CA ALA A 280 -30.52 0.13 -2.86
C ALA A 280 -30.36 -0.87 -4.03
N HIS A 281 -31.13 -0.71 -5.11
CA HIS A 281 -30.97 -1.55 -6.31
C HIS A 281 -29.84 -1.09 -7.24
N GLU A 282 -29.12 -0.01 -6.93
CA GLU A 282 -27.92 0.37 -7.68
C GLU A 282 -26.70 -0.42 -7.19
N ARG A 283 -26.02 -1.09 -8.12
CA ARG A 283 -24.92 -2.04 -7.86
C ARG A 283 -23.79 -1.53 -6.95
N HIS A 284 -23.57 -0.21 -6.90
CA HIS A 284 -22.45 0.40 -6.17
C HIS A 284 -22.87 1.04 -4.83
N ILE A 285 -24.17 1.18 -4.59
CA ILE A 285 -24.69 1.80 -3.36
C ILE A 285 -24.81 0.71 -2.30
N PRO A 286 -24.35 0.94 -1.05
CA PRO A 286 -24.56 0.02 0.06
C PRO A 286 -26.05 -0.30 0.25
N GLU A 287 -26.34 -1.42 0.92
CA GLU A 287 -27.70 -1.78 1.27
C GLU A 287 -28.39 -0.65 2.06
N ILE A 288 -29.69 -0.45 1.80
CA ILE A 288 -30.49 0.55 2.50
C ILE A 288 -31.61 -0.17 3.25
N ALA A 289 -31.49 -0.22 4.57
CA ALA A 289 -32.45 -0.87 5.44
C ALA A 289 -33.43 0.14 6.07
N ARG A 290 -34.58 -0.36 6.52
CA ARG A 290 -35.53 0.44 7.31
C ARG A 290 -35.31 0.17 8.79
N TRP A 291 -35.26 1.23 9.59
CA TRP A 291 -35.14 1.10 11.03
C TRP A 291 -36.05 2.10 11.75
N VAL A 292 -36.70 1.63 12.83
CA VAL A 292 -37.60 2.47 13.65
C VAL A 292 -36.76 3.13 14.73
N GLU A 293 -36.57 4.43 14.54
CA GLU A 293 -35.56 5.18 15.28
C GLU A 293 -35.98 5.56 16.71
N HIS A 294 -35.12 5.20 17.67
CA HIS A 294 -35.09 5.77 19.01
C HIS A 294 -33.84 6.64 19.16
N ARG A 295 -34.00 7.83 19.75
CA ARG A 295 -32.90 8.77 20.01
C ARG A 295 -32.75 9.00 21.51
N ALA A 296 -31.51 9.01 21.97
CA ALA A 296 -31.15 9.38 23.33
C ALA A 296 -29.98 10.37 23.33
N LYS A 297 -29.65 10.87 24.52
CA LYS A 297 -28.48 11.70 24.78
C LYS A 297 -27.86 11.22 26.10
N TYR A 298 -26.55 11.35 26.22
CA TYR A 298 -25.91 11.25 27.52
C TYR A 298 -26.32 12.43 28.42
N ASP A 299 -26.33 12.22 29.72
CA ASP A 299 -26.64 13.27 30.72
C ASP A 299 -25.59 14.39 30.73
N VAL A 300 -24.39 14.11 30.23
CA VAL A 300 -23.27 15.05 30.13
C VAL A 300 -22.71 15.06 28.70
N SER A 301 -21.92 16.07 28.36
CA SER A 301 -21.27 16.11 27.05
C SER A 301 -20.30 14.95 26.87
N TYR A 302 -20.07 14.55 25.61
CA TYR A 302 -19.12 13.50 25.28
C TYR A 302 -17.69 13.84 25.75
N SER A 303 -17.30 15.13 25.71
CA SER A 303 -16.03 15.60 26.27
C SER A 303 -15.88 15.26 27.75
N THR A 304 -16.91 15.52 28.56
CA THR A 304 -16.90 15.18 29.99
C THR A 304 -16.82 13.67 30.24
N LEU A 305 -17.43 12.84 29.38
CA LEU A 305 -17.26 11.39 29.46
C LEU A 305 -15.82 10.97 29.17
N MET A 306 -15.19 11.57 28.16
CA MET A 306 -13.78 11.34 27.85
C MET A 306 -12.88 11.78 29.01
N ASP A 307 -13.11 12.97 29.58
CA ASP A 307 -12.35 13.48 30.73
C ASP A 307 -12.45 12.54 31.94
N ARG A 308 -13.65 12.00 32.22
CA ARG A 308 -13.86 11.00 33.28
C ARG A 308 -13.07 9.72 33.02
N PHE A 309 -13.05 9.23 31.78
CA PHE A 309 -12.29 8.04 31.41
C PHE A 309 -10.77 8.29 31.53
N MET A 310 -10.29 9.42 31.04
CA MET A 310 -8.87 9.79 31.17
C MET A 310 -8.46 9.95 32.64
N ALA A 311 -9.31 10.57 33.47
CA ALA A 311 -9.08 10.69 34.91
C ALA A 311 -9.09 9.34 35.64
N PHE A 312 -9.94 8.40 35.21
CA PHE A 312 -9.93 7.02 35.71
C PHE A 312 -8.60 6.33 35.39
N LEU A 313 -8.11 6.42 34.15
CA LEU A 313 -6.82 5.83 33.77
C LEU A 313 -5.68 6.43 34.60
N THR A 314 -5.64 7.74 34.81
CA THR A 314 -4.54 8.38 35.55
C THR A 314 -4.67 8.30 37.07
N GLY A 315 -5.85 7.96 37.59
CA GLY A 315 -6.11 7.89 39.03
C GLY A 315 -5.89 6.52 39.67
N GLY A 316 -5.77 5.45 38.87
CA GLY A 316 -5.59 4.08 39.35
C GLY A 316 -4.14 3.57 39.25
N ASP A 317 -3.90 2.37 39.79
CA ASP A 317 -2.58 1.70 39.81
C ASP A 317 -2.37 0.74 38.62
N LEU A 318 -3.16 0.88 37.56
CA LEU A 318 -3.07 0.00 36.39
C LEU A 318 -1.71 0.14 35.67
N PRO A 319 -1.07 -0.97 35.25
CA PRO A 319 0.15 -0.91 34.46
C PRO A 319 -0.04 -0.14 33.15
N TYR A 320 0.96 0.66 32.74
CA TYR A 320 0.90 1.48 31.53
C TYR A 320 0.40 0.73 30.28
N ARG A 321 0.92 -0.48 30.05
CA ARG A 321 0.56 -1.28 28.87
C ARG A 321 -0.92 -1.69 28.88
N VAL A 322 -1.51 -1.90 30.04
CA VAL A 322 -2.96 -2.18 30.17
C VAL A 322 -3.76 -0.92 29.92
N MET A 323 -3.35 0.20 30.53
CA MET A 323 -3.98 1.50 30.29
C MET A 323 -3.93 1.90 28.80
N PHE A 324 -2.83 1.63 28.10
CA PHE A 324 -2.71 1.85 26.67
C PHE A 324 -3.79 1.09 25.90
N GLN A 325 -3.96 -0.21 26.18
CA GLN A 325 -4.97 -1.03 25.52
C GLN A 325 -6.40 -0.57 25.83
N LEU A 326 -6.68 -0.17 27.07
CA LEU A 326 -7.99 0.40 27.44
C LEU A 326 -8.27 1.71 26.68
N GLN A 327 -7.30 2.62 26.62
CA GLN A 327 -7.43 3.86 25.86
C GLN A 327 -7.61 3.61 24.36
N LYS A 328 -6.89 2.61 23.82
CA LYS A 328 -7.01 2.16 22.44
C LYS A 328 -8.45 1.75 22.09
N LEU A 329 -9.11 0.94 22.92
CA LEU A 329 -10.50 0.53 22.69
C LEU A 329 -11.47 1.72 22.59
N VAL A 330 -11.26 2.77 23.39
CA VAL A 330 -12.11 3.98 23.37
C VAL A 330 -11.77 4.87 22.17
N TRP A 331 -10.49 5.17 21.94
CA TRP A 331 -10.04 6.06 20.87
C TRP A 331 -10.30 5.50 19.48
N ASN A 332 -10.27 4.17 19.33
CA ASN A 332 -10.63 3.52 18.08
C ASN A 332 -12.16 3.38 17.92
N GLY A 333 -12.96 3.87 18.86
CA GLY A 333 -14.42 3.78 18.83
C GLY A 333 -14.95 2.35 18.87
N ALA A 334 -14.23 1.44 19.55
CA ALA A 334 -14.69 0.06 19.76
C ALA A 334 -15.67 -0.04 20.94
N ILE A 335 -15.47 0.76 21.99
CA ILE A 335 -16.36 0.84 23.16
C ILE A 335 -16.52 2.30 23.63
N SER A 336 -17.64 2.61 24.30
CA SER A 336 -17.87 3.93 24.88
C SER A 336 -16.98 4.17 26.12
N PRO A 337 -16.68 5.44 26.47
CA PRO A 337 -15.93 5.76 27.69
C PRO A 337 -16.55 5.19 28.98
N VAL A 338 -17.89 5.12 29.03
CA VAL A 338 -18.64 4.59 30.19
C VAL A 338 -18.46 3.08 30.31
N ASN A 339 -18.58 2.35 29.20
CA ASN A 339 -18.36 0.91 29.17
C ASN A 339 -16.89 0.57 29.44
N ALA A 340 -15.96 1.40 28.98
CA ALA A 340 -14.52 1.23 29.22
C ALA A 340 -14.17 1.30 30.70
N ILE A 341 -14.70 2.28 31.46
CA ILE A 341 -14.49 2.36 32.91
C ILE A 341 -15.03 1.10 33.61
N SER A 342 -16.26 0.69 33.26
CA SER A 342 -16.90 -0.50 33.85
C SER A 342 -16.15 -1.80 33.54
N PHE A 343 -15.60 -1.90 32.32
CA PHE A 343 -14.76 -3.02 31.89
C PHE A 343 -13.40 -3.00 32.58
N ALA A 344 -12.77 -1.84 32.72
CA ALA A 344 -11.45 -1.69 33.33
C ALA A 344 -11.39 -2.16 34.79
N TYR A 345 -12.41 -1.87 35.61
CA TYR A 345 -12.51 -2.40 36.98
C TYR A 345 -12.50 -3.93 37.06
N ARG A 346 -12.89 -4.61 35.97
CA ARG A 346 -12.85 -6.08 35.91
C ARG A 346 -11.51 -6.59 35.40
N VAL A 347 -10.89 -5.90 34.43
CA VAL A 347 -9.51 -6.17 34.01
C VAL A 347 -8.52 -6.03 35.17
N GLU A 348 -8.73 -5.05 36.05
CA GLU A 348 -7.93 -4.84 37.27
C GLU A 348 -7.95 -6.07 38.19
N LYS A 349 -9.09 -6.78 38.28
CA LYS A 349 -9.19 -8.01 39.08
C LYS A 349 -8.41 -9.16 38.46
N GLU A 350 -8.44 -9.30 37.13
CA GLU A 350 -7.71 -10.37 36.42
C GLU A 350 -6.18 -10.17 36.47
N LEU A 351 -5.70 -8.93 36.60
CA LEU A 351 -4.28 -8.63 36.80
C LEU A 351 -3.70 -9.18 38.12
N VAL A 352 -4.54 -9.52 39.09
CA VAL A 352 -4.11 -10.14 40.35
C VAL A 352 -3.62 -11.57 40.10
N ASP A 353 -4.25 -12.29 39.17
CA ASP A 353 -4.02 -13.71 38.93
C ASP A 353 -3.18 -13.99 37.67
N ALA A 354 -3.16 -13.07 36.70
CA ALA A 354 -2.54 -13.25 35.40
C ALA A 354 -1.26 -12.41 35.19
N ASP A 355 -0.33 -12.97 34.42
CA ASP A 355 0.88 -12.27 33.98
C ASP A 355 0.55 -11.05 33.07
N LEU A 356 1.29 -9.95 33.24
CA LEU A 356 1.04 -8.68 32.54
C LEU A 356 1.07 -8.84 31.01
N ASP A 357 2.02 -9.59 30.47
CA ASP A 357 2.10 -9.82 29.02
C ASP A 357 0.87 -10.60 28.52
N VAL A 358 0.35 -11.53 29.32
CA VAL A 358 -0.86 -12.29 28.99
C VAL A 358 -2.07 -11.35 28.91
N VAL A 359 -2.25 -10.50 29.91
CA VAL A 359 -3.35 -9.53 29.95
C VAL A 359 -3.27 -8.56 28.76
N VAL A 360 -2.09 -8.03 28.47
CA VAL A 360 -1.90 -7.07 27.35
C VAL A 360 -2.19 -7.73 26.01
N GLN A 361 -1.68 -8.95 25.79
CA GLN A 361 -1.97 -9.68 24.56
C GLN A 361 -3.47 -9.99 24.45
N ALA A 362 -4.11 -10.44 25.53
CA ALA A 362 -5.54 -10.74 25.53
C ALA A 362 -6.40 -9.50 25.24
N LEU A 363 -6.03 -8.32 25.74
CA LEU A 363 -6.70 -7.06 25.39
C LEU A 363 -6.50 -6.66 23.93
N ASP A 364 -5.31 -6.92 23.36
CA ASP A 364 -5.07 -6.70 21.92
C ASP A 364 -5.88 -7.69 21.06
N LYS A 365 -6.03 -8.95 21.51
CA LYS A 365 -6.90 -9.94 20.85
C LYS A 365 -8.38 -9.56 20.94
N LEU A 366 -8.82 -9.08 22.10
CA LEU A 366 -10.20 -8.70 22.38
C LEU A 366 -10.75 -7.72 21.33
N GLU A 367 -10.00 -6.67 20.98
CA GLU A 367 -10.47 -5.64 20.03
C GLU A 367 -10.96 -6.22 18.70
N ARG A 368 -10.32 -7.29 18.22
CA ARG A 368 -10.66 -7.96 16.96
C ARG A 368 -12.00 -8.70 17.01
N ASP A 369 -12.38 -9.15 18.20
CA ASP A 369 -13.59 -9.96 18.43
C ASP A 369 -14.78 -9.14 18.95
N ILE A 370 -14.59 -7.84 19.23
CA ILE A 370 -15.64 -6.92 19.65
C ILE A 370 -16.63 -6.70 18.50
N GLN A 371 -17.90 -6.99 18.75
CA GLN A 371 -19.00 -6.57 17.89
C GLN A 371 -19.32 -5.10 18.14
N TRP A 372 -19.60 -4.35 17.08
CA TRP A 372 -19.98 -2.94 17.24
C TRP A 372 -21.47 -2.84 17.50
N SER A 373 -21.84 -1.94 18.42
CA SER A 373 -23.23 -1.55 18.59
C SER A 373 -23.82 -1.14 17.24
N SER A 374 -24.89 -1.79 16.83
CA SER A 374 -25.60 -1.47 15.59
C SER A 374 -27.04 -1.98 15.67
N PRO A 375 -27.96 -1.44 14.86
CA PRO A 375 -29.34 -1.90 14.82
C PRO A 375 -29.51 -3.41 14.55
N ASP A 376 -28.55 -4.05 13.89
CA ASP A 376 -28.59 -5.45 13.50
C ASP A 376 -27.93 -6.40 14.54
N VAL A 377 -27.37 -5.87 15.63
CA VAL A 377 -26.69 -6.61 16.69
C VAL A 377 -27.50 -6.58 17.99
N GLN A 378 -27.56 -7.69 18.73
CA GLN A 378 -28.28 -7.74 20.01
C GLN A 378 -27.51 -7.04 21.14
N ALA A 379 -28.22 -6.40 22.07
CA ALA A 379 -27.60 -5.72 23.21
C ALA A 379 -26.69 -6.64 24.05
N SER A 380 -27.07 -7.90 24.22
CA SER A 380 -26.31 -8.93 24.96
C SER A 380 -25.01 -9.36 24.28
N GLU A 381 -24.74 -8.92 23.05
CA GLU A 381 -23.51 -9.22 22.31
C GLU A 381 -22.44 -8.14 22.48
N VAL A 382 -22.80 -6.95 22.99
CA VAL A 382 -21.91 -5.79 23.10
C VAL A 382 -21.81 -5.20 24.51
N ASP A 383 -22.64 -5.65 25.45
CA ASP A 383 -22.61 -5.16 26.83
C ASP A 383 -21.30 -5.52 27.55
N VAL A 384 -21.09 -4.94 28.74
CA VAL A 384 -19.87 -5.18 29.52
C VAL A 384 -19.73 -6.66 29.91
N VAL A 385 -20.83 -7.44 29.96
CA VAL A 385 -20.77 -8.89 30.25
C VAL A 385 -20.25 -9.66 29.02
N ALA A 386 -20.66 -9.28 27.82
CA ALA A 386 -20.14 -9.81 26.56
C ALA A 386 -18.64 -9.52 26.43
N LEU A 387 -18.22 -8.27 26.68
CA LEU A 387 -16.80 -7.89 26.70
C LEU A 387 -15.97 -8.76 27.66
N MET A 388 -16.51 -9.06 28.84
CA MET A 388 -15.84 -9.96 29.80
C MET A 388 -15.73 -11.39 29.31
N LYS A 389 -16.76 -11.93 28.66
CA LYS A 389 -16.70 -13.28 28.07
C LYS A 389 -15.64 -13.34 26.97
N LEU A 390 -15.58 -12.32 26.11
CA LEU A 390 -14.55 -12.23 25.06
C LEU A 390 -13.15 -12.10 25.65
N PHE A 391 -12.98 -11.29 26.69
CA PHE A 391 -11.71 -11.11 27.36
C PHE A 391 -11.23 -12.40 28.05
N ALA A 392 -12.13 -13.10 28.76
CA ALA A 392 -11.82 -14.39 29.39
C ALA A 392 -11.40 -15.45 28.35
N ASN A 393 -12.09 -15.51 27.21
CA ASN A 393 -11.72 -16.38 26.10
C ASN A 393 -10.33 -16.01 25.54
N ALA A 394 -10.06 -14.72 25.34
CA ALA A 394 -8.76 -14.24 24.87
C ALA A 394 -7.63 -14.57 25.85
N LEU A 395 -7.86 -14.43 27.16
CA LEU A 395 -6.91 -14.86 28.21
C LEU A 395 -6.62 -16.35 28.11
N GLU A 396 -7.65 -17.20 28.02
CA GLU A 396 -7.49 -18.65 27.88
C GLU A 396 -6.65 -19.01 26.65
N ILE A 397 -6.90 -18.37 25.50
CA ILE A 397 -6.13 -18.58 24.26
C ILE A 397 -4.66 -18.21 24.48
N VAL A 398 -4.37 -17.04 25.07
CA VAL A 398 -2.99 -16.55 25.27
C VAL A 398 -2.23 -17.39 26.29
N VAL A 399 -2.84 -17.75 27.42
CA VAL A 399 -2.22 -18.62 28.44
C VAL A 399 -1.82 -19.94 27.80
N ARG A 400 -2.70 -20.54 27.00
CA ARG A 400 -2.40 -21.79 26.31
C ARG A 400 -1.31 -21.59 25.24
N GLU A 401 -1.30 -20.48 24.51
CA GLU A 401 -0.30 -20.22 23.46
C GLU A 401 1.10 -20.14 24.06
N LYS A 402 1.22 -19.50 25.23
CA LYS A 402 2.45 -19.49 26.03
C LYS A 402 2.84 -20.89 26.51
N ALA A 403 1.88 -21.70 26.95
CA ALA A 403 2.16 -23.06 27.42
C ALA A 403 2.68 -23.99 26.31
N LEU A 404 2.18 -23.85 25.07
CA LEU A 404 2.63 -24.66 23.93
C LEU A 404 3.88 -24.15 23.24
N SER A 405 4.23 -22.89 23.41
CA SER A 405 5.52 -22.33 22.97
C SER A 405 6.66 -22.82 23.87
N ARG A 406 6.79 -24.14 24.10
CA ARG A 406 7.92 -24.76 24.80
C ARG A 406 9.24 -24.42 24.14
N SER A 407 9.24 -24.30 22.81
CA SER A 407 10.29 -23.58 22.10
C SER A 407 10.15 -22.08 22.37
N ASN A 408 10.67 -21.64 23.51
CA ASN A 408 11.10 -20.26 23.74
C ASN A 408 12.18 -19.92 22.70
N ARG A 409 11.85 -19.83 21.41
CA ARG A 409 12.59 -18.91 20.56
C ARG A 409 12.07 -17.55 20.99
N PRO A 410 12.85 -16.80 21.78
CA PRO A 410 12.47 -15.44 22.06
C PRO A 410 12.28 -14.75 20.70
N ILE A 411 11.45 -13.72 20.68
CA ILE A 411 11.54 -12.68 19.67
C ILE A 411 13.02 -12.55 19.25
N HIS A 412 13.32 -12.66 17.95
CA HIS A 412 14.70 -12.59 17.47
C HIS A 412 15.42 -11.46 18.22
N PRO A 413 16.63 -11.63 18.76
CA PRO A 413 17.22 -10.68 19.70
C PRO A 413 17.34 -9.25 19.15
N ASN A 414 17.34 -9.11 17.82
CA ASN A 414 17.32 -7.84 17.11
C ASN A 414 15.90 -7.26 16.86
N ASN A 415 14.84 -7.85 17.40
CA ASN A 415 13.47 -7.39 17.27
C ASN A 415 12.90 -7.00 18.64
N ILE A 416 11.95 -6.08 18.67
CA ILE A 416 11.32 -5.59 19.90
C ILE A 416 9.87 -5.19 19.65
N LEU A 417 9.04 -5.25 20.69
CA LEU A 417 7.63 -4.87 20.63
C LEU A 417 7.46 -3.37 20.88
N ILE A 418 6.80 -2.67 19.96
CA ILE A 418 6.61 -1.21 19.98
C ILE A 418 5.14 -0.84 19.82
N HIS A 419 4.62 -0.01 20.72
CA HIS A 419 3.29 0.59 20.57
C HIS A 419 3.30 1.67 19.47
N ARG A 420 2.16 1.85 18.81
CA ARG A 420 2.03 2.74 17.66
C ARG A 420 0.77 3.61 17.73
N ALA A 421 0.83 4.76 17.05
CA ALA A 421 -0.30 5.65 16.86
C ALA A 421 -0.36 6.16 15.42
N GLN A 422 -1.56 6.28 14.86
CA GLN A 422 -1.80 6.99 13.61
C GLN A 422 -2.59 8.27 13.88
N VAL A 423 -2.09 9.38 13.35
CA VAL A 423 -2.71 10.70 13.47
C VAL A 423 -3.40 11.02 12.16
N THR A 424 -4.70 11.27 12.24
CA THR A 424 -5.53 11.61 11.09
C THR A 424 -6.11 13.02 11.23
N PRO A 425 -6.77 13.55 10.18
CA PRO A 425 -7.52 14.80 10.29
C PRO A 425 -8.47 14.81 11.49
N CYS A 426 -9.23 13.73 11.73
CA CYS A 426 -10.30 13.72 12.73
C CYS A 426 -9.90 13.10 14.08
N GLY A 427 -8.88 12.23 14.13
CA GLY A 427 -8.58 11.43 15.33
C GLY A 427 -7.12 11.06 15.52
N ILE A 428 -6.84 10.37 16.62
CA ILE A 428 -5.59 9.63 16.86
C ILE A 428 -6.00 8.20 17.19
N TYR A 429 -5.51 7.24 16.41
CA TYR A 429 -5.84 5.83 16.56
C TYR A 429 -4.65 5.07 17.09
N LEU A 430 -4.87 4.21 18.09
CA LEU A 430 -3.81 3.47 18.77
C LEU A 430 -3.78 2.01 18.30
N TYR A 431 -2.59 1.42 18.22
CA TYR A 431 -2.46 0.02 17.85
C TYR A 431 -1.12 -0.59 18.29
N GLY A 432 -1.03 -1.91 18.23
CA GLY A 432 0.11 -2.68 18.70
C GLY A 432 0.00 -3.11 20.17
N PRO A 433 1.10 -3.58 20.76
CA PRO A 433 2.46 -3.43 20.27
C PRO A 433 2.78 -4.35 19.08
N GLN A 434 3.60 -3.87 18.13
CA GLN A 434 4.02 -4.62 16.95
C GLN A 434 5.52 -4.94 16.99
N LEU A 435 5.90 -6.05 16.35
CA LEU A 435 7.30 -6.43 16.24
C LEU A 435 8.02 -5.52 15.24
N GLU A 436 9.05 -4.85 15.72
CA GLU A 436 9.91 -3.94 14.96
C GLU A 436 11.35 -4.42 15.02
N THR A 437 12.12 -4.13 13.97
CA THR A 437 13.57 -4.34 14.01
C THR A 437 14.18 -3.26 14.89
N LYS A 438 15.09 -3.63 15.79
CA LYS A 438 15.79 -2.68 16.66
C LYS A 438 16.66 -1.75 15.80
N ASN A 439 16.55 -0.46 16.09
CA ASN A 439 17.53 0.55 15.70
C ASN A 439 18.48 0.84 16.89
N ARG A 440 19.44 1.75 16.68
CA ARG A 440 20.43 2.07 17.71
C ARG A 440 19.79 2.55 19.01
N VAL A 441 18.82 3.45 18.90
CA VAL A 441 18.16 4.06 20.06
C VAL A 441 17.44 2.99 20.88
N LEU A 442 16.68 2.12 20.20
CA LEU A 442 15.96 1.03 20.86
C LEU A 442 16.89 -0.01 21.49
N ARG A 443 18.10 -0.22 20.95
CA ARG A 443 19.13 -1.08 21.60
C ARG A 443 19.67 -0.47 22.88
N ILE A 444 19.94 0.84 22.88
CA ILE A 444 20.48 1.54 24.07
C ILE A 444 19.45 1.57 25.20
N TYR A 445 18.18 1.82 24.86
CA TYR A 445 17.10 2.01 25.83
C TYR A 445 16.10 0.84 25.86
N GLU A 446 16.57 -0.38 25.59
CA GLU A 446 15.74 -1.59 25.48
C GLU A 446 14.85 -1.82 26.72
N ALA A 447 15.38 -1.56 27.92
CA ALA A 447 14.65 -1.71 29.18
C ALA A 447 13.49 -0.70 29.37
N ASN A 448 13.44 0.37 28.57
CA ASN A 448 12.46 1.45 28.67
C ASN A 448 11.61 1.58 27.40
N VAL A 449 11.46 0.51 26.62
CA VAL A 449 10.82 0.56 25.30
C VAL A 449 9.37 1.08 25.33
N ASP A 450 8.63 0.85 26.42
CA ASP A 450 7.26 1.38 26.61
C ASP A 450 7.17 2.91 26.67
N HIS A 451 8.32 3.59 26.73
CA HIS A 451 8.40 5.05 26.62
C HIS A 451 8.61 5.53 25.19
N PHE A 452 8.75 4.64 24.21
CA PHE A 452 8.87 4.98 22.80
C PHE A 452 7.59 4.65 22.05
N LEU A 453 7.18 5.55 21.15
CA LEU A 453 5.98 5.42 20.34
C LEU A 453 6.31 5.68 18.87
N ARG A 454 5.92 4.77 17.98
CA ARG A 454 5.96 5.02 16.54
C ARG A 454 4.69 5.77 16.14
N VAL A 455 4.84 6.94 15.53
CA VAL A 455 3.72 7.80 15.10
C VAL A 455 3.73 7.93 13.57
N GLU A 456 2.56 7.79 12.96
CA GLU A 456 2.34 7.91 11.51
C GLU A 456 1.24 8.94 11.22
N PHE A 457 1.38 9.72 10.15
CA PHE A 457 0.42 10.75 9.75
C PHE A 457 -0.25 10.39 8.42
N VAL A 458 -1.58 10.19 8.44
CA VAL A 458 -2.36 9.71 7.27
C VAL A 458 -3.76 10.34 7.22
N ASP A 459 -4.51 10.12 6.14
CA ASP A 459 -5.96 10.39 6.05
C ASP A 459 -6.75 9.23 6.68
N GLU A 460 -8.06 9.38 6.83
CA GLU A 460 -8.95 8.36 7.43
C GLU A 460 -9.01 7.04 6.65
N SER A 461 -8.47 6.98 5.43
CA SER A 461 -8.31 5.75 4.63
C SER A 461 -7.03 4.97 4.93
N GLY A 462 -6.11 5.53 5.72
CA GLY A 462 -4.74 5.01 5.90
C GLY A 462 -3.77 5.44 4.80
N ASP A 463 -4.23 6.17 3.77
CA ASP A 463 -3.36 6.76 2.75
C ASP A 463 -2.80 8.13 3.21
N PRO A 464 -1.66 8.59 2.69
CA PRO A 464 -1.20 9.96 2.92
C PRO A 464 -2.23 11.02 2.50
N VAL A 465 -2.34 12.11 3.25
CA VAL A 465 -3.20 13.26 2.89
C VAL A 465 -2.72 13.86 1.57
N ARG A 466 -3.52 13.72 0.51
CA ARG A 466 -3.15 14.19 -0.84
C ARG A 466 -3.68 15.60 -1.09
N TYR A 467 -3.01 16.30 -2.02
CA TYR A 467 -3.51 17.56 -2.58
C TYR A 467 -4.89 17.37 -3.23
N ASP A 468 -5.86 18.19 -2.82
CA ASP A 468 -7.16 18.32 -3.47
C ASP A 468 -7.23 19.65 -4.21
N SER A 469 -7.48 19.64 -5.51
CA SER A 469 -7.62 20.89 -6.28
C SER A 469 -8.88 21.68 -5.92
N ARG A 470 -9.84 21.04 -5.24
CA ARG A 470 -11.12 21.64 -4.82
C ARG A 470 -11.05 22.21 -3.40
N ALA A 471 -10.00 21.85 -2.64
CA ALA A 471 -9.91 22.23 -1.25
C ALA A 471 -8.48 22.53 -0.79
N SER A 472 -8.31 23.59 0.02
CA SER A 472 -7.08 23.76 0.79
C SER A 472 -7.00 22.67 1.87
N VAL A 473 -5.86 22.01 1.95
CA VAL A 473 -5.51 21.03 2.99
C VAL A 473 -4.57 21.61 4.05
N ASP A 474 -4.28 22.91 3.97
CA ASP A 474 -3.24 23.56 4.79
C ASP A 474 -3.53 23.47 6.28
N ALA A 475 -4.80 23.58 6.69
CA ALA A 475 -5.21 23.45 8.10
C ALA A 475 -4.88 22.07 8.68
N ILE A 476 -4.91 21.00 7.87
CA ILE A 476 -4.54 19.66 8.33
C ILE A 476 -3.05 19.60 8.64
N PHE A 477 -2.21 20.16 7.78
CA PHE A 477 -0.76 20.13 8.00
C PHE A 477 -0.31 21.14 9.06
N GLN A 478 -0.69 22.41 8.92
CA GLN A 478 -0.16 23.52 9.71
C GLN A 478 -0.82 23.66 11.09
N SER A 479 -2.05 23.17 11.27
CA SER A 479 -2.72 23.18 12.56
C SER A 479 -2.76 21.79 13.18
N ARG A 480 -3.36 20.81 12.49
CA ARG A 480 -3.57 19.47 13.08
C ARG A 480 -2.28 18.67 13.26
N PHE A 481 -1.54 18.37 12.18
CA PHE A 481 -0.34 17.54 12.25
C PHE A 481 0.81 18.26 12.97
N LYS A 482 1.05 19.53 12.62
CA LYS A 482 2.05 20.38 13.29
C LYS A 482 1.75 20.56 14.78
N GLY A 483 0.47 20.75 15.15
CA GLY A 483 0.06 20.85 16.55
C GLY A 483 0.41 19.60 17.34
N VAL A 484 0.04 18.41 16.84
CA VAL A 484 0.38 17.13 17.47
C VAL A 484 1.89 16.92 17.61
N LEU A 485 2.68 17.31 16.60
CA LEU A 485 4.14 17.22 16.66
C LEU A 485 4.76 18.11 17.75
N LYS A 486 4.22 19.31 17.95
CA LYS A 486 4.74 20.28 18.95
C LYS A 486 4.25 20.00 20.35
N GLU A 487 2.96 19.69 20.49
CA GLU A 487 2.31 19.51 21.79
C GLU A 487 2.53 18.11 22.36
N GLY A 488 2.76 17.12 21.50
CA GLY A 488 2.88 15.73 21.90
C GLY A 488 1.53 15.00 21.94
N ILE A 489 1.55 13.75 22.37
CA ILE A 489 0.36 12.90 22.54
C ILE A 489 0.34 12.35 23.97
N THR A 490 -0.74 12.58 24.70
CA THR A 490 -0.93 11.99 26.03
C THR A 490 -1.64 10.65 25.92
N ILE A 491 -0.95 9.57 26.28
CA ILE A 491 -1.47 8.21 26.26
C ILE A 491 -1.18 7.57 27.62
N ALA A 492 -2.21 7.04 28.27
CA ALA A 492 -2.12 6.32 29.54
C ALA A 492 -1.30 7.09 30.60
N GLY A 493 -1.62 8.38 30.75
CA GLY A 493 -0.95 9.30 31.69
C GLY A 493 0.45 9.76 31.28
N ARG A 494 1.02 9.23 30.19
CA ARG A 494 2.34 9.63 29.68
C ARG A 494 2.22 10.59 28.51
N LYS A 495 2.96 11.69 28.56
CA LYS A 495 3.09 12.63 27.45
C LYS A 495 4.25 12.23 26.55
N PHE A 496 3.93 11.75 25.35
CA PHE A 496 4.90 11.41 24.30
C PHE A 496 5.21 12.66 23.49
N GLU A 497 6.49 13.01 23.38
CA GLU A 497 6.96 14.19 22.65
C GLU A 497 7.84 13.78 21.46
N PHE A 498 7.88 14.61 20.42
CA PHE A 498 8.65 14.33 19.21
C PHE A 498 10.13 14.06 19.51
N LEU A 499 10.67 12.97 18.97
CA LEU A 499 12.06 12.56 19.14
C LEU A 499 12.86 12.65 17.83
N GLY A 500 12.34 12.12 16.73
CA GLY A 500 13.06 12.13 15.45
C GLY A 500 12.53 11.12 14.43
N PHE A 501 13.13 11.09 13.24
CA PHE A 501 12.72 10.20 12.15
C PHE A 501 13.90 9.81 11.27
N SER A 502 13.84 8.64 10.65
CA SER A 502 14.80 8.24 9.62
C SER A 502 14.39 8.76 8.24
N HIS A 503 15.27 8.63 7.24
CA HIS A 503 14.96 9.08 5.87
C HIS A 503 13.81 8.29 5.22
N SER A 504 13.72 6.97 5.44
CA SER A 504 12.57 6.19 4.98
C SER A 504 11.30 6.59 5.72
N SER A 505 11.42 6.85 7.03
CA SER A 505 10.31 7.31 7.87
C SER A 505 9.73 8.65 7.40
N LEU A 506 10.58 9.60 6.99
CA LEU A 506 10.15 10.88 6.44
C LEU A 506 9.25 10.71 5.21
N ARG A 507 9.63 9.82 4.28
CA ARG A 507 8.85 9.56 3.05
C ARG A 507 7.54 8.83 3.34
N SER A 508 7.52 7.95 4.34
CA SER A 508 6.30 7.29 4.79
C SER A 508 5.52 8.11 5.81
N GLN A 509 5.89 9.37 6.08
CA GLN A 509 5.23 10.25 7.05
C GLN A 509 5.15 9.65 8.46
N THR A 510 6.21 8.95 8.87
CA THR A 510 6.36 8.33 10.19
C THR A 510 7.50 8.96 11.00
N CYS A 511 7.40 8.90 12.32
CA CYS A 511 8.44 9.38 13.24
C CYS A 511 8.37 8.68 14.60
N TRP A 512 9.34 8.96 15.44
CA TRP A 512 9.46 8.49 16.82
C TRP A 512 9.08 9.58 17.79
N PHE A 513 8.30 9.21 18.79
CA PHE A 513 8.04 10.01 19.97
C PHE A 513 8.60 9.29 21.20
N VAL A 514 8.88 10.04 22.26
CA VAL A 514 9.34 9.52 23.55
C VAL A 514 8.64 10.22 24.71
N ALA A 515 8.23 9.45 25.72
CA ALA A 515 7.78 9.97 27.01
C ALA A 515 8.95 9.98 28.01
N PRO A 516 9.07 10.97 28.91
CA PRO A 516 10.15 10.99 29.88
C PRO A 516 10.22 9.74 30.77
N PHE A 517 11.43 9.32 31.15
CA PHE A 517 11.68 8.20 32.07
C PHE A 517 12.96 8.39 32.86
N VAL A 518 13.07 7.74 34.02
CA VAL A 518 14.30 7.74 34.83
C VAL A 518 14.99 6.39 34.69
N SER A 519 16.28 6.40 34.37
CA SER A 519 17.13 5.20 34.36
C SER A 519 18.50 5.54 34.93
N GLY A 520 19.03 4.69 35.82
CA GLY A 520 20.32 4.96 36.49
C GLY A 520 20.39 6.31 37.22
N GLY A 521 19.26 6.82 37.73
CA GLY A 521 19.17 8.14 38.39
C GLY A 521 19.15 9.34 37.44
N THR A 522 19.20 9.14 36.12
CA THR A 522 19.13 10.21 35.12
C THR A 522 17.73 10.27 34.50
N LEU A 523 17.16 11.48 34.39
CA LEU A 523 15.91 11.72 33.68
C LEU A 523 16.19 11.84 32.18
N TYR A 524 15.71 10.87 31.40
CA TYR A 524 15.77 10.86 29.95
C TYR A 524 14.50 11.45 29.35
N ASN A 525 14.69 12.37 28.41
CA ASN A 525 13.68 12.94 27.53
C ASN A 525 14.27 13.06 26.11
N ALA A 526 13.51 13.61 25.16
CA ALA A 526 13.96 13.74 23.77
C ALA A 526 15.33 14.47 23.66
N THR A 527 15.51 15.57 24.40
CA THR A 527 16.74 16.37 24.40
C THR A 527 17.95 15.56 24.89
N VAL A 528 17.84 14.92 26.05
CA VAL A 528 18.94 14.12 26.64
C VAL A 528 19.27 12.93 25.75
N ILE A 529 18.25 12.25 25.20
CA ILE A 529 18.45 11.14 24.27
C ILE A 529 19.24 11.62 23.05
N ILE A 530 18.84 12.71 22.40
CA ILE A 530 19.53 13.25 21.22
C ILE A 530 20.98 13.63 21.54
N GLN A 531 21.23 14.26 22.68
CA GLN A 531 22.59 14.62 23.11
C GLN A 531 23.50 13.39 23.27
N ASN A 532 22.95 12.26 23.72
CA ASN A 532 23.70 11.01 23.87
C ASN A 532 24.00 10.31 22.53
N LEU A 533 23.31 10.68 21.44
CA LEU A 533 23.52 10.08 20.12
C LEU A 533 24.74 10.64 19.37
N GLY A 534 25.14 11.87 19.68
CA GLY A 534 26.23 12.56 19.01
C GLY A 534 26.13 14.08 19.13
N ARG A 535 27.11 14.77 18.57
CA ARG A 535 27.16 16.23 18.54
C ARG A 535 26.61 16.77 17.22
N PHE A 536 25.56 17.57 17.30
CA PHE A 536 24.88 18.17 16.14
C PHE A 536 24.89 19.70 16.14
N ASP A 537 25.50 20.31 17.16
CA ASP A 537 25.57 21.75 17.41
C ASP A 537 26.15 22.56 16.26
N HIS A 538 27.05 21.96 15.48
CA HIS A 538 27.67 22.56 14.30
C HIS A 538 26.77 22.53 13.04
N ILE A 539 25.61 21.87 13.08
CA ILE A 539 24.70 21.72 11.94
C ILE A 539 23.55 22.70 12.08
N HIS A 540 23.61 23.83 11.36
CA HIS A 540 22.58 24.85 11.45
C HIS A 540 21.44 24.67 10.41
N SER A 541 21.43 23.57 9.66
CA SER A 541 20.34 23.22 8.75
C SER A 541 19.38 22.21 9.41
N PRO A 542 18.09 22.54 9.60
CA PRO A 542 17.13 21.63 10.24
C PRO A 542 16.99 20.29 9.53
N ALA A 543 16.92 20.30 8.20
CA ALA A 543 16.81 19.08 7.39
C ALA A 543 18.04 18.19 7.54
N LYS A 544 19.24 18.78 7.48
CA LYS A 544 20.49 18.04 7.65
C LYS A 544 20.66 17.51 9.05
N GLN A 545 20.37 18.30 10.08
CA GLN A 545 20.43 17.87 11.47
C GLN A 545 19.44 16.72 11.73
N ALA A 546 18.20 16.83 11.23
CA ALA A 546 17.22 15.76 11.28
C ALA A 546 17.71 14.49 10.56
N ALA A 547 18.33 14.63 9.39
CA ALA A 547 18.93 13.50 8.67
C ALA A 547 20.16 12.89 9.39
N ARG A 548 20.88 13.65 10.23
CA ARG A 548 21.98 13.12 11.06
C ARG A 548 21.46 12.39 12.28
N ILE A 549 20.52 12.97 13.02
CA ILE A 549 19.80 12.31 14.12
C ILE A 549 19.12 11.03 13.61
N GLY A 550 18.42 11.13 12.47
CA GLY A 550 17.71 10.06 11.78
C GLY A 550 18.53 8.83 11.40
N GLN A 551 19.86 8.97 11.31
CA GLN A 551 20.75 7.83 11.06
C GLN A 551 20.80 6.84 12.23
N THR A 552 20.44 7.26 13.44
CA THR A 552 20.37 6.37 14.60
C THR A 552 19.05 5.59 14.66
N PHE A 553 18.04 6.02 13.89
CA PHE A 553 16.70 5.46 13.86
C PHE A 553 16.41 4.51 12.71
N SER A 554 17.38 4.21 11.84
CA SER A 554 17.13 3.17 10.83
C SER A 554 17.32 1.78 11.39
N ASP A 555 16.49 0.90 10.88
CA ASP A 555 16.56 -0.53 11.13
C ASP A 555 17.91 -1.06 10.66
N THR A 556 18.48 -1.95 11.47
CA THR A 556 19.80 -2.56 11.25
C THR A 556 19.68 -4.03 11.60
N LEU A 557 20.34 -4.91 10.84
CA LEU A 557 20.19 -6.36 10.95
C LEU A 557 20.85 -6.95 12.21
N THR A 558 21.97 -6.36 12.62
CA THR A 558 22.71 -6.71 13.83
C THR A 558 23.63 -5.56 14.24
N SER A 559 24.29 -5.69 15.40
CA SER A 559 25.22 -4.74 15.97
C SER A 559 26.43 -5.48 16.55
N ILE A 560 27.63 -5.17 16.07
CA ILE A 560 28.87 -5.86 16.44
C ILE A 560 29.78 -4.90 17.19
N PRO A 561 30.12 -5.18 18.46
CA PRO A 561 31.00 -4.32 19.24
C PRO A 561 32.43 -4.38 18.70
N ILE A 562 33.03 -3.22 18.55
CA ILE A 562 34.45 -3.05 18.21
C ILE A 562 35.08 -2.02 19.14
N SER A 563 36.40 -2.02 19.25
CA SER A 563 37.15 -1.04 20.02
C SER A 563 37.72 0.05 19.11
N PHE A 564 37.98 1.24 19.68
CA PHE A 564 38.48 2.39 18.92
C PHE A 564 39.85 2.14 18.27
N ASP A 565 40.70 1.27 18.83
CA ASP A 565 41.99 0.89 18.25
C ASP A 565 41.86 0.11 16.93
N MET A 566 40.70 -0.50 16.68
CA MET A 566 40.40 -1.15 15.40
C MET A 566 40.00 -0.14 14.32
N LEU A 567 39.66 1.10 14.69
CA LEU A 567 39.17 2.12 13.79
C LEU A 567 40.32 3.01 13.30
N SER A 568 40.42 3.21 11.98
CA SER A 568 41.28 4.25 11.40
C SER A 568 40.49 5.11 10.42
N VAL A 569 40.92 6.37 10.24
CA VAL A 569 40.35 7.27 9.22
C VAL A 569 41.41 7.50 8.14
N GLY A 570 41.20 6.91 6.97
CA GLY A 570 42.00 7.14 5.77
C GLY A 570 41.62 8.44 5.05
N GLU A 571 42.50 8.90 4.17
CA GLU A 571 42.26 10.04 3.29
C GLU A 571 41.26 9.69 2.19
N ASP A 572 40.45 10.64 1.74
CA ASP A 572 39.59 10.46 0.58
C ASP A 572 40.40 10.50 -0.73
N VAL A 573 39.98 9.71 -1.73
CA VAL A 573 40.56 9.78 -3.08
C VAL A 573 39.87 10.90 -3.84
N GLU A 574 40.51 12.06 -3.91
CA GLU A 574 39.99 13.23 -4.61
C GLU A 574 40.73 13.47 -5.93
N ARG A 575 39.99 13.69 -7.01
CA ARG A 575 40.53 14.13 -8.32
C ARG A 575 39.58 15.14 -8.93
N ASN A 576 40.13 16.22 -9.50
CA ASN A 576 39.36 17.27 -10.18
C ASN A 576 38.20 17.84 -9.34
N GLY A 577 38.39 17.96 -8.02
CA GLY A 577 37.37 18.45 -7.09
C GLY A 577 36.22 17.46 -6.80
N ARG A 578 36.38 16.19 -7.17
CA ARG A 578 35.40 15.12 -6.90
C ARG A 578 36.03 14.01 -6.06
N ILE A 579 35.25 13.47 -5.14
CA ILE A 579 35.67 12.43 -4.20
C ILE A 579 35.25 11.06 -4.76
N PHE A 580 36.20 10.33 -5.34
CA PHE A 580 35.98 8.99 -5.92
C PHE A 580 35.67 7.94 -4.86
N SER A 581 36.06 8.21 -3.61
CA SER A 581 35.81 7.36 -2.45
C SER A 581 34.62 7.80 -1.58
N ASP A 582 33.70 8.64 -2.10
CA ASP A 582 32.61 9.22 -1.29
C ASP A 582 31.70 8.12 -0.74
N GLY A 583 31.77 7.89 0.57
CA GLY A 583 30.94 6.92 1.26
C GLY A 583 31.49 5.49 1.32
N VAL A 584 32.75 5.22 0.94
CA VAL A 584 33.32 3.86 0.98
C VAL A 584 34.61 3.75 1.78
N GLY A 585 34.72 2.67 2.56
CA GLY A 585 35.90 2.30 3.34
C GLY A 585 36.25 0.81 3.18
N THR A 586 37.11 0.29 4.06
CA THR A 586 37.58 -1.11 3.99
C THR A 586 37.56 -1.82 5.34
N ILE A 587 37.47 -3.14 5.29
CA ILE A 587 37.51 -4.01 6.46
C ILE A 587 38.55 -5.13 6.28
N SER A 588 39.33 -5.38 7.31
CA SER A 588 40.27 -6.50 7.37
C SER A 588 39.58 -7.87 7.38
N PRO A 589 40.26 -8.95 6.93
CA PRO A 589 39.72 -10.30 6.99
C PRO A 589 39.33 -10.75 8.40
N PHE A 590 40.15 -10.41 9.41
CA PHE A 590 39.91 -10.84 10.79
C PHE A 590 38.68 -10.17 11.40
N LEU A 591 38.46 -8.87 11.13
CA LEU A 591 37.26 -8.19 11.62
C LEU A 591 36.01 -8.63 10.86
N MET A 592 36.12 -8.90 9.55
CA MET A 592 35.02 -9.46 8.76
C MET A 592 34.60 -10.85 9.27
N TYR A 593 35.54 -11.67 9.75
CA TYR A 593 35.22 -12.96 10.36
C TYR A 593 34.36 -12.81 11.64
N GLU A 594 34.59 -11.78 12.45
CA GLU A 594 33.72 -11.48 13.60
C GLU A 594 32.29 -11.13 13.15
N ILE A 595 32.14 -10.42 12.03
CA ILE A 595 30.83 -10.18 11.41
C ILE A 595 30.16 -11.50 11.03
N TRP A 596 30.88 -12.43 10.41
CA TRP A 596 30.31 -13.72 10.00
C TRP A 596 29.98 -14.66 11.15
N LYS A 597 30.66 -14.52 12.29
CA LYS A 597 30.43 -15.30 13.50
C LYS A 597 29.15 -14.88 14.20
N ASP A 598 28.92 -13.57 14.35
CA ASP A 598 27.70 -13.02 14.94
C ASP A 598 26.50 -13.17 13.99
N HIS A 599 26.72 -12.86 12.71
CA HIS A 599 25.72 -13.04 11.68
C HIS A 599 25.61 -14.52 11.32
N SER A 600 24.74 -15.25 12.04
CA SER A 600 24.32 -16.63 11.78
C SER A 600 23.56 -16.76 10.43
N LEU A 601 24.13 -16.24 9.34
CA LEU A 601 23.72 -16.54 7.98
C LEU A 601 23.91 -18.04 7.79
N ARG A 602 22.81 -18.80 7.84
CA ARG A 602 22.73 -20.19 7.36
C ARG A 602 22.97 -20.31 5.85
N ALA A 603 23.43 -19.24 5.20
CA ALA A 603 23.77 -19.22 3.80
C ALA A 603 25.07 -20.01 3.58
N LYS A 604 25.11 -20.79 2.50
CA LYS A 604 26.30 -21.51 2.04
C LYS A 604 27.49 -20.57 1.79
N VAL A 605 27.22 -19.30 1.49
CA VAL A 605 28.23 -18.29 1.20
C VAL A 605 28.08 -17.09 2.14
N LYS A 606 29.21 -16.51 2.55
CA LYS A 606 29.30 -15.32 3.40
C LYS A 606 29.62 -14.07 2.55
N PRO A 607 29.06 -12.89 2.86
CA PRO A 607 29.27 -11.65 2.08
C PRO A 607 30.65 -11.02 2.34
N THR A 608 31.22 -10.32 1.35
CA THR A 608 32.50 -9.59 1.46
C THR A 608 32.36 -8.06 1.39
N VAL A 609 31.15 -7.57 1.14
CA VAL A 609 30.82 -6.14 1.14
C VAL A 609 29.60 -5.89 2.02
N PHE A 610 29.62 -4.79 2.76
CA PHE A 610 28.58 -4.45 3.73
C PHE A 610 28.26 -2.96 3.66
N GLN A 611 26.98 -2.63 3.76
CA GLN A 611 26.55 -1.27 4.10
C GLN A 611 26.47 -1.17 5.61
N ILE A 612 27.18 -0.21 6.19
CA ILE A 612 27.29 -0.06 7.65
C ILE A 612 26.92 1.32 8.15
N ARG A 613 26.60 1.37 9.43
CA ARG A 613 26.61 2.57 10.27
C ARG A 613 27.44 2.31 11.51
N ILE A 614 28.18 3.32 11.95
CA ILE A 614 29.04 3.22 13.11
C ILE A 614 29.26 4.60 13.68
N ALA A 615 28.89 4.81 14.95
CA ALA A 615 28.88 6.14 15.57
C ALA A 615 28.20 7.16 14.63
N GLY A 616 28.87 8.25 14.25
CA GLY A 616 28.35 9.23 13.28
C GLY A 616 28.76 9.01 11.83
N ALA A 617 29.31 7.84 11.48
CA ALA A 617 29.71 7.49 10.12
C ALA A 617 28.73 6.49 9.46
N LYS A 618 28.66 6.56 8.12
CA LYS A 618 27.91 5.62 7.28
C LYS A 618 28.61 5.37 5.95
N GLY A 619 28.36 4.21 5.35
CA GLY A 619 28.82 3.92 4.01
C GLY A 619 28.98 2.44 3.70
N MET A 620 29.59 2.15 2.55
CA MET A 620 30.00 0.80 2.18
C MET A 620 31.38 0.47 2.75
N ILE A 621 31.59 -0.79 3.12
CA ILE A 621 32.91 -1.35 3.42
C ILE A 621 33.11 -2.63 2.63
N GLY A 622 34.28 -2.75 1.99
CA GLY A 622 34.71 -3.94 1.27
C GLY A 622 35.88 -4.63 1.96
N LEU A 623 35.99 -5.95 1.81
CA LEU A 623 37.15 -6.70 2.26
C LEU A 623 38.44 -6.17 1.61
N ASP A 624 39.37 -5.70 2.44
CA ASP A 624 40.74 -5.42 2.05
C ASP A 624 41.65 -6.49 2.65
N SER A 625 41.96 -7.50 1.82
CA SER A 625 42.82 -8.63 2.20
C SER A 625 44.27 -8.25 2.48
N THR A 626 44.69 -7.01 2.15
CA THR A 626 46.05 -6.53 2.44
C THR A 626 46.20 -6.05 3.88
N LYS A 627 45.09 -5.79 4.58
CA LYS A 627 45.11 -5.34 5.98
C LYS A 627 45.33 -6.53 6.92
N THR A 628 46.27 -6.37 7.84
CA THR A 628 46.55 -7.33 8.92
C THR A 628 45.82 -6.95 10.21
N GLY A 629 45.57 -7.94 11.08
CA GLY A 629 44.89 -7.72 12.35
C GLY A 629 43.42 -7.34 12.20
N LYS A 630 42.80 -6.88 13.29
CA LYS A 630 41.42 -6.37 13.29
C LYS A 630 41.45 -4.86 13.00
N SER A 631 41.09 -4.49 11.79
CA SER A 631 40.97 -3.09 11.39
C SER A 631 39.74 -2.82 10.52
N LEU A 632 39.19 -1.63 10.71
CA LEU A 632 38.13 -0.97 9.95
C LEU A 632 38.65 0.42 9.56
N MET A 633 38.84 0.66 8.27
CA MET A 633 39.25 1.97 7.76
C MET A 633 38.02 2.70 7.21
N LEU A 634 37.68 3.82 7.85
CA LEU A 634 36.69 4.77 7.36
C LEU A 634 37.38 5.93 6.63
N ARG A 635 36.62 6.76 5.92
CA ARG A 635 37.12 8.01 5.33
C ARG A 635 36.40 9.22 5.88
N LYS A 636 36.97 10.41 5.69
CA LYS A 636 36.37 11.68 6.12
C LYS A 636 34.97 11.86 5.52
N SER A 637 34.80 11.53 4.24
CA SER A 637 33.51 11.52 3.54
C SER A 637 32.46 10.66 4.25
N MET A 638 32.83 9.56 4.91
CA MET A 638 31.91 8.67 5.63
C MET A 638 31.42 9.27 6.95
N VAL A 639 32.23 10.09 7.64
CA VAL A 639 31.92 10.68 8.95
C VAL A 639 30.98 11.86 8.79
N LYS A 640 29.72 11.70 9.22
CA LYS A 640 28.66 12.70 9.01
C LYS A 640 28.41 13.61 10.21
N PHE A 641 28.79 13.17 11.41
CA PHE A 641 28.80 13.96 12.65
C PHE A 641 29.77 13.33 13.68
N PRO A 642 30.35 14.11 14.61
CA PRO A 642 31.21 13.57 15.64
C PRO A 642 30.40 12.97 16.80
N VAL A 643 30.94 11.93 17.43
CA VAL A 643 30.42 11.33 18.65
C VAL A 643 31.50 11.44 19.73
N PRO A 644 31.19 11.90 20.95
CA PRO A 644 32.18 11.95 22.04
C PRO A 644 32.70 10.55 22.37
N GLU A 645 34.01 10.41 22.58
CA GLU A 645 34.64 9.14 23.01
C GLU A 645 34.08 8.64 24.36
N THR A 646 33.49 9.53 25.16
CA THR A 646 32.85 9.22 26.44
C THR A 646 31.54 8.43 26.30
N VAL A 647 30.91 8.44 25.12
CA VAL A 647 29.73 7.61 24.84
C VAL A 647 30.21 6.18 24.58
N GLY A 648 30.18 5.34 25.61
CA GLY A 648 30.71 3.98 25.56
C GLY A 648 30.12 3.13 24.44
N GLY A 649 30.96 2.29 23.82
CA GLY A 649 30.57 1.23 22.89
C GLY A 649 30.50 1.67 21.41
N LEU A 650 31.56 1.39 20.66
CA LEU A 650 31.56 1.53 19.20
C LEU A 650 30.99 0.25 18.58
N ASN A 651 29.88 0.35 17.86
CA ASN A 651 29.26 -0.81 17.23
C ASN A 651 29.15 -0.64 15.71
N ILE A 652 29.54 -1.67 14.95
CA ILE A 652 29.23 -1.80 13.53
C ILE A 652 27.78 -2.26 13.42
N GLU A 653 26.93 -1.42 12.85
CA GLU A 653 25.52 -1.74 12.59
C GLU A 653 25.35 -2.04 11.11
N LEU A 654 24.90 -3.26 10.79
CA LEU A 654 24.76 -3.69 9.39
C LEU A 654 23.40 -3.26 8.84
N CYS A 655 23.41 -2.48 7.76
CA CYS A 655 22.20 -2.07 7.02
C CYS A 655 21.92 -2.96 5.81
N GLY A 656 22.97 -3.51 5.20
CA GLY A 656 22.88 -4.34 3.99
C GLY A 656 24.16 -5.14 3.76
N SER A 657 24.09 -6.18 2.94
CA SER A 657 25.25 -7.00 2.58
C SER A 657 25.14 -7.55 1.16
N GLY A 658 26.30 -7.73 0.51
CA GLY A 658 26.42 -8.38 -0.81
C GLY A 658 26.25 -9.90 -0.73
N LEU A 659 25.18 -10.39 -0.10
CA LEU A 659 24.97 -11.83 0.08
C LEU A 659 24.61 -12.54 -1.24
N LYS A 660 23.82 -11.88 -2.08
CA LYS A 660 23.39 -12.36 -3.41
C LYS A 660 23.40 -11.21 -4.41
N ALA A 661 23.72 -11.52 -5.66
CA ALA A 661 23.41 -10.60 -6.77
C ALA A 661 21.90 -10.44 -6.89
N LEU A 662 21.42 -9.19 -6.98
CA LEU A 662 19.99 -8.93 -7.07
C LEU A 662 19.54 -9.00 -8.54
N PRO A 663 18.37 -9.61 -8.82
CA PRO A 663 17.82 -9.61 -10.17
C PRO A 663 17.49 -8.19 -10.62
N PHE A 664 17.96 -7.81 -11.81
CA PHE A 664 17.59 -6.54 -12.42
C PHE A 664 16.21 -6.62 -13.10
N PHE A 665 15.47 -5.53 -12.98
CA PHE A 665 14.21 -5.29 -13.66
C PHE A 665 14.25 -3.93 -14.36
N LEU A 666 13.83 -3.90 -15.62
CA LEU A 666 13.47 -2.66 -16.29
C LEU A 666 12.32 -1.99 -15.53
N ASN A 667 12.21 -0.67 -15.69
CA ASN A 667 11.10 0.13 -15.20
C ASN A 667 10.69 1.14 -16.27
N ALA A 668 9.52 1.75 -16.12
CA ALA A 668 8.98 2.64 -17.14
C ALA A 668 9.91 3.81 -17.50
N GLN A 669 10.61 4.42 -16.52
CA GLN A 669 11.54 5.52 -16.81
C GLN A 669 12.75 5.05 -17.63
N LEU A 670 13.38 3.95 -17.20
CA LEU A 670 14.57 3.42 -17.87
C LEU A 670 14.26 2.90 -19.28
N ILE A 671 13.10 2.26 -19.48
CA ILE A 671 12.65 1.83 -20.82
C ILE A 671 12.51 3.04 -21.74
N LYS A 672 11.92 4.14 -21.25
CA LYS A 672 11.76 5.37 -22.05
C LYS A 672 13.11 5.97 -22.43
N ILE A 673 14.07 6.02 -21.49
CA ILE A 673 15.42 6.51 -21.73
C ILE A 673 16.13 5.64 -22.78
N LEU A 674 16.08 4.31 -22.61
CA LEU A 674 16.74 3.38 -23.55
C LEU A 674 16.12 3.46 -24.96
N GLU A 675 14.79 3.59 -25.08
CA GLU A 675 14.12 3.85 -26.36
C GLU A 675 14.68 5.12 -27.03
N ASP A 676 14.81 6.22 -26.27
CA ASP A 676 15.33 7.49 -26.80
C ASP A 676 16.82 7.42 -27.13
N LEU A 677 17.61 6.62 -26.41
CA LEU A 677 19.01 6.31 -26.73
C LEU A 677 19.17 5.32 -27.90
N GLY A 678 18.07 4.94 -28.55
CA GLY A 678 18.06 4.17 -29.79
C GLY A 678 18.01 2.65 -29.62
N VAL A 679 17.69 2.15 -28.43
CA VAL A 679 17.41 0.71 -28.22
C VAL A 679 16.14 0.33 -28.98
N GLU A 680 16.21 -0.77 -29.72
CA GLU A 680 15.12 -1.23 -30.57
C GLU A 680 13.89 -1.65 -29.75
N GLN A 681 12.71 -1.26 -30.22
CA GLN A 681 11.44 -1.57 -29.55
C GLN A 681 11.20 -3.09 -29.42
N SER A 682 11.72 -3.88 -30.37
CA SER A 682 11.64 -5.34 -30.37
C SER A 682 12.32 -5.96 -29.15
N ALA A 683 13.39 -5.34 -28.61
CA ALA A 683 14.07 -5.85 -27.42
C ALA A 683 13.13 -5.86 -26.21
N PHE A 684 12.45 -4.74 -25.93
CA PHE A 684 11.51 -4.65 -24.81
C PHE A 684 10.26 -5.51 -25.01
N LEU A 685 9.71 -5.52 -26.23
CA LEU A 685 8.54 -6.34 -26.56
C LEU A 685 8.83 -7.83 -26.39
N LYS A 686 10.03 -8.27 -26.80
CA LYS A 686 10.48 -9.65 -26.61
C LYS A 686 10.62 -9.99 -25.13
N LEU A 687 11.34 -9.17 -24.35
CA LEU A 687 11.53 -9.40 -22.91
C LEU A 687 10.19 -9.48 -22.16
N GLN A 688 9.22 -8.62 -22.49
CA GLN A 688 7.90 -8.70 -21.87
C GLN A 688 7.10 -9.92 -22.36
N ALA A 689 7.16 -10.25 -23.65
CA ALA A 689 6.49 -11.43 -24.18
C ALA A 689 7.01 -12.72 -23.54
N ASP A 690 8.34 -12.83 -23.36
CA ASP A 690 8.99 -13.95 -22.69
C ASP A 690 8.52 -14.07 -21.23
N GLU A 691 8.40 -12.94 -20.51
CA GLU A 691 7.89 -12.94 -19.14
C GLU A 691 6.38 -13.24 -19.06
N ILE A 692 5.56 -12.74 -19.99
CA ILE A 692 4.14 -13.10 -20.07
C ILE A 692 3.98 -14.60 -20.33
N GLU A 693 4.78 -15.17 -21.25
CA GLU A 693 4.73 -16.59 -21.55
C GLU A 693 5.18 -17.43 -20.36
N ARG A 694 6.20 -16.96 -19.63
CA ARG A 694 6.60 -17.56 -18.35
C ARG A 694 5.46 -17.56 -17.33
N LEU A 695 4.72 -16.46 -17.21
CA LEU A 695 3.55 -16.40 -16.33
C LEU A 695 2.43 -17.34 -16.81
N ARG A 696 2.17 -17.45 -18.12
CA ARG A 696 1.19 -18.41 -18.67
C ARG A 696 1.59 -19.86 -18.41
N ALA A 697 2.87 -20.18 -18.53
CA ALA A 697 3.39 -21.53 -18.31
C ALA A 697 3.16 -22.03 -16.87
N THR A 698 2.91 -21.14 -15.91
CA THR A 698 2.54 -21.53 -14.53
C THR A 698 1.19 -22.24 -14.43
N ALA A 699 0.27 -22.04 -15.38
CA ALA A 699 -1.04 -22.69 -15.37
C ALA A 699 -0.95 -24.21 -15.64
N PRO A 700 -0.36 -24.66 -16.78
CA PRO A 700 -0.31 -26.09 -17.10
C PRO A 700 0.87 -26.85 -16.49
N SER A 701 1.95 -26.16 -16.05
CA SER A 701 3.18 -26.81 -15.60
C SER A 701 3.43 -26.60 -14.11
N THR A 702 3.35 -27.69 -13.34
CA THR A 702 3.73 -27.75 -11.92
C THR A 702 5.16 -27.25 -11.69
N ALA A 703 6.12 -27.72 -12.49
CA ALA A 703 7.52 -27.30 -12.38
C ALA A 703 7.71 -25.79 -12.58
N GLN A 704 6.99 -25.19 -13.53
CA GLN A 704 7.04 -23.74 -13.76
C GLN A 704 6.32 -22.95 -12.65
N ALA A 705 5.19 -23.46 -12.13
CA ALA A 705 4.50 -22.87 -10.99
C ALA A 705 5.39 -22.83 -9.74
N ALA A 706 6.04 -23.94 -9.41
CA ALA A 706 6.97 -24.03 -8.29
C ALA A 706 8.16 -23.07 -8.47
N ARG A 707 8.80 -23.07 -9.65
CA ARG A 707 9.91 -22.16 -9.96
C ARG A 707 9.49 -20.70 -9.90
N PHE A 708 8.30 -20.36 -10.38
CA PHE A 708 7.76 -19.01 -10.31
C PHE A 708 7.64 -18.52 -8.87
N LEU A 709 7.06 -19.32 -7.97
CA LEU A 709 6.96 -18.97 -6.56
C LEU A 709 8.34 -18.83 -5.90
N GLU A 710 9.27 -19.72 -6.24
CA GLU A 710 10.64 -19.73 -5.71
C GLU A 710 11.41 -18.43 -6.07
N ASP A 711 11.29 -17.99 -7.32
CA ASP A 711 11.98 -16.82 -7.88
C ASP A 711 11.32 -15.49 -7.47
N THR A 712 10.01 -15.50 -7.26
CA THR A 712 9.25 -14.31 -6.83
C THR A 712 9.26 -14.10 -5.33
N HIS A 713 9.81 -15.07 -4.57
CA HIS A 713 9.78 -15.12 -3.11
C HIS A 713 8.37 -15.13 -2.51
N ILE A 714 7.34 -15.41 -3.33
CA ILE A 714 5.95 -15.50 -2.90
C ILE A 714 5.74 -16.84 -2.21
N ALA A 715 5.18 -16.81 -0.99
CA ALA A 715 4.94 -18.00 -0.18
C ALA A 715 6.15 -18.95 -0.04
N LYS A 716 7.38 -18.48 -0.31
CA LYS A 716 8.59 -19.30 -0.36
C LYS A 716 8.93 -19.86 1.02
N SER A 717 8.84 -19.03 2.05
CA SER A 717 9.06 -19.44 3.45
C SER A 717 7.97 -20.40 3.96
N ILE A 718 6.79 -20.43 3.34
CA ILE A 718 5.75 -21.42 3.61
C ILE A 718 6.19 -22.82 3.15
N GLY A 719 7.03 -22.90 2.12
CA GLY A 719 7.33 -24.14 1.41
C GLY A 719 6.33 -24.47 0.32
N LEU A 720 5.51 -23.51 -0.13
CA LEU A 720 4.56 -23.70 -1.23
C LEU A 720 5.21 -24.19 -2.54
N PRO A 721 6.38 -23.66 -2.99
CA PRO A 721 7.07 -24.21 -4.17
C PRO A 721 7.35 -25.72 -4.05
N TRP A 722 7.78 -26.14 -2.86
CA TRP A 722 8.11 -27.53 -2.56
C TRP A 722 6.86 -28.41 -2.51
N LEU A 723 5.77 -27.93 -1.89
CA LEU A 723 4.49 -28.63 -1.88
C LEU A 723 3.99 -28.92 -3.29
N ILE A 724 3.95 -27.88 -4.14
CA ILE A 724 3.49 -27.99 -5.52
C ILE A 724 4.31 -29.05 -6.28
N SER A 725 5.64 -29.05 -6.10
CA SER A 725 6.52 -30.04 -6.73
C SER A 725 6.26 -31.47 -6.26
N ILE A 726 5.98 -31.68 -4.98
CA ILE A 726 5.72 -33.02 -4.43
C ILE A 726 4.35 -33.56 -4.83
N LEU A 727 3.33 -32.70 -4.93
CA LEU A 727 1.98 -33.11 -5.34
C LEU A 727 2.00 -33.83 -6.71
N GLU A 728 2.83 -33.38 -7.65
CA GLU A 728 3.01 -34.06 -8.94
C GLU A 728 3.55 -35.48 -8.80
N GLY A 729 4.47 -35.72 -7.85
CA GLY A 729 4.93 -37.07 -7.49
C GLY A 729 3.81 -37.99 -7.00
N PHE A 730 2.78 -37.43 -6.35
CA PHE A 730 1.58 -38.15 -5.92
C PHE A 730 0.50 -38.26 -7.01
N ARG A 731 0.80 -37.78 -8.24
CA ARG A 731 -0.17 -37.65 -9.34
C ARG A 731 -1.37 -36.76 -8.96
N LEU A 732 -1.14 -35.77 -8.11
CA LEU A 732 -2.11 -34.76 -7.70
C LEU A 732 -1.73 -33.42 -8.34
N SER A 733 -2.74 -32.60 -8.67
CA SER A 733 -2.50 -31.24 -9.14
C SER A 733 -2.91 -30.22 -8.09
N HIS A 734 -2.05 -29.24 -7.83
CA HIS A 734 -2.40 -28.08 -7.01
C HIS A 734 -3.56 -27.26 -7.58
N THR A 735 -3.79 -27.32 -8.91
CA THR A 735 -4.91 -26.64 -9.58
C THR A 735 -6.27 -27.27 -9.23
N ASP A 736 -6.27 -28.53 -8.79
CA ASP A 736 -7.49 -29.22 -8.37
C ASP A 736 -7.98 -28.73 -6.99
N ASP A 737 -7.15 -28.04 -6.20
CA ASP A 737 -7.58 -27.37 -4.97
C ASP A 737 -7.95 -25.92 -5.21
N GLU A 738 -9.07 -25.46 -4.63
CA GLU A 738 -9.54 -24.09 -4.82
C GLU A 738 -8.59 -23.05 -4.18
N PHE A 739 -8.15 -23.30 -2.95
CA PHE A 739 -7.31 -22.34 -2.22
C PHE A 739 -5.94 -22.19 -2.88
N LEU A 740 -5.25 -23.30 -3.18
CA LEU A 740 -3.96 -23.28 -3.87
C LEU A 740 -4.06 -22.62 -5.25
N ARG A 741 -5.11 -22.95 -6.02
CA ARG A 741 -5.37 -22.31 -7.33
C ARG A 741 -5.56 -20.80 -7.18
N ARG A 742 -6.28 -20.33 -6.16
CA ARG A 742 -6.48 -18.89 -5.89
C ARG A 742 -5.22 -18.18 -5.41
N VAL A 743 -4.41 -18.81 -4.57
CA VAL A 743 -3.10 -18.28 -4.17
C VAL A 743 -2.19 -18.11 -5.39
N MET A 744 -2.15 -19.13 -6.27
CA MET A 744 -1.40 -19.05 -7.53
C MET A 744 -1.94 -17.95 -8.45
N GLU A 745 -3.26 -17.84 -8.59
CA GLU A 745 -3.91 -16.80 -9.40
C GLU A 745 -3.54 -15.40 -8.89
N LEU A 746 -3.60 -15.17 -7.58
CA LEU A 746 -3.24 -13.89 -6.96
C LEU A 746 -1.74 -13.58 -7.17
N ALA A 747 -0.87 -14.56 -6.95
CA ALA A 747 0.58 -14.42 -7.15
C ALA A 747 0.91 -14.03 -8.59
N VAL A 748 0.30 -14.71 -9.58
CA VAL A 748 0.46 -14.42 -11.01
C VAL A 748 -0.11 -13.03 -11.34
N LEU A 749 -1.28 -12.67 -10.81
CA LEU A 749 -1.90 -11.38 -11.04
C LEU A 749 -1.05 -10.20 -10.51
N ILE A 750 -0.44 -10.35 -9.33
CA ILE A 750 0.47 -9.33 -8.78
C ILE A 750 1.62 -9.05 -9.75
N LYS A 751 2.25 -10.11 -10.28
CA LYS A 751 3.36 -9.97 -11.24
C LYS A 751 2.90 -9.45 -12.60
N LEU A 752 1.74 -9.88 -13.08
CA LEU A 752 1.15 -9.36 -14.32
C LEU A 752 0.87 -7.86 -14.22
N ARG A 753 0.38 -7.38 -13.07
CA ARG A 753 0.11 -5.96 -12.84
C ARG A 753 1.39 -5.14 -12.69
N ASP A 754 2.43 -5.70 -12.07
CA ASP A 754 3.77 -5.09 -12.05
C ASP A 754 4.32 -4.91 -13.48
N LEU A 755 4.12 -5.88 -14.38
CA LEU A 755 4.46 -5.75 -15.79
C LEU A 755 3.63 -4.66 -16.47
N LYS A 756 2.30 -4.70 -16.32
CA LYS A 756 1.41 -3.78 -17.03
C LYS A 756 1.51 -2.33 -16.58
N TYR A 757 1.48 -2.08 -15.27
CA TYR A 757 1.35 -0.73 -14.71
C TYR A 757 2.68 -0.09 -14.31
N ARG A 758 3.73 -0.90 -14.12
CA ARG A 758 5.07 -0.41 -13.73
C ARG A 758 6.16 -0.74 -14.76
N ALA A 759 5.84 -1.52 -15.79
CA ALA A 759 6.79 -2.03 -16.77
C ALA A 759 7.99 -2.74 -16.10
N ARG A 760 7.70 -3.47 -15.01
CA ARG A 760 8.71 -4.17 -14.19
C ARG A 760 9.15 -5.49 -14.83
N ILE A 761 9.90 -5.39 -15.93
CA ILE A 761 10.28 -6.54 -16.76
C ILE A 761 11.64 -7.09 -16.32
N ARG A 762 11.72 -8.38 -15.99
CA ARG A 762 12.98 -9.06 -15.65
C ARG A 762 13.90 -9.09 -16.88
N VAL A 763 15.19 -8.76 -16.70
CA VAL A 763 16.20 -8.98 -17.73
C VAL A 763 17.20 -10.02 -17.23
N PRO A 764 17.27 -11.21 -17.87
CA PRO A 764 18.19 -12.27 -17.45
C PRO A 764 19.66 -11.85 -17.49
N ASN A 765 20.08 -11.17 -18.56
CA ASN A 765 21.46 -10.72 -18.78
C ASN A 765 21.74 -9.35 -18.14
N ALA A 766 21.30 -9.19 -16.88
CA ALA A 766 21.52 -7.99 -16.10
C ALA A 766 21.39 -8.27 -14.60
N VAL A 767 22.15 -7.52 -13.81
CA VAL A 767 22.24 -7.67 -12.35
C VAL A 767 22.22 -6.31 -11.66
N THR A 768 21.76 -6.29 -10.42
CA THR A 768 21.81 -5.13 -9.53
C THR A 768 22.73 -5.44 -8.35
N LEU A 769 23.73 -4.58 -8.10
CA LEU A 769 24.83 -4.84 -7.15
C LEU A 769 25.15 -3.60 -6.31
N PHE A 770 25.74 -3.80 -5.13
CA PHE A 770 26.33 -2.71 -4.34
C PHE A 770 27.60 -2.17 -5.01
N GLY A 771 27.75 -0.85 -5.00
CA GLY A 771 28.96 -0.17 -5.46
C GLY A 771 30.06 -0.10 -4.39
N ILE A 772 31.30 -0.26 -4.83
CA ILE A 772 32.52 0.02 -4.05
C ILE A 772 33.56 0.68 -4.96
N MET A 773 34.64 1.19 -4.38
CA MET A 773 35.79 1.71 -5.13
C MET A 773 36.85 0.61 -5.28
N ASP A 774 37.56 0.61 -6.41
CA ASP A 774 38.81 -0.13 -6.57
C ASP A 774 39.94 0.52 -5.74
N GLU A 775 40.19 -0.04 -4.56
CA GLU A 775 41.28 0.36 -3.66
C GLU A 775 42.68 0.07 -4.23
N THR A 776 42.80 -0.81 -5.22
CA THR A 776 44.09 -1.27 -5.78
C THR A 776 44.63 -0.35 -6.87
N GLY A 777 43.75 0.41 -7.54
CA GLY A 777 44.13 1.30 -8.64
C GLY A 777 44.44 0.56 -9.93
N ILE A 778 43.87 -0.62 -10.13
CA ILE A 778 44.07 -1.44 -11.33
C ILE A 778 43.13 -0.98 -12.47
N LEU A 779 41.89 -0.61 -12.14
CA LEU A 779 40.89 -0.21 -13.12
C LEU A 779 41.20 1.16 -13.70
N LYS A 780 41.22 1.29 -15.03
CA LYS A 780 41.36 2.58 -15.70
C LYS A 780 40.03 3.34 -15.74
N GLU A 781 40.08 4.61 -16.13
CA GLU A 781 38.87 5.39 -16.38
C GLU A 781 37.93 4.66 -17.36
N GLY A 782 36.64 4.63 -17.02
CA GLY A 782 35.61 3.93 -17.80
C GLY A 782 35.60 2.41 -17.65
N GLU A 783 36.52 1.82 -16.87
CA GLU A 783 36.53 0.40 -16.54
C GLU A 783 35.82 0.11 -15.20
N ILE A 784 35.14 -1.03 -15.14
CA ILE A 784 34.52 -1.56 -13.94
C ILE A 784 34.96 -3.01 -13.73
N PHE A 785 35.00 -3.46 -12.47
CA PHE A 785 35.11 -4.87 -12.12
C PHE A 785 33.79 -5.33 -11.50
N CYS A 786 33.10 -6.25 -12.18
CA CYS A 786 31.80 -6.76 -11.76
C CYS A 786 31.92 -8.26 -11.49
N VAL A 787 31.64 -8.65 -10.26
CA VAL A 787 31.79 -10.03 -9.79
C VAL A 787 30.52 -10.47 -9.06
N THR A 788 30.00 -11.63 -9.44
CA THR A 788 28.79 -12.23 -8.86
C THR A 788 29.05 -13.66 -8.42
N LEU A 789 28.19 -14.20 -7.58
CA LEU A 789 28.16 -15.64 -7.29
C LEU A 789 27.00 -16.29 -8.03
N SER A 790 27.29 -17.41 -8.69
CA SER A 790 26.28 -18.32 -9.21
C SER A 790 25.50 -18.96 -8.06
N GLU A 791 24.38 -19.60 -8.38
CA GLU A 791 23.56 -20.34 -7.38
C GLU A 791 24.35 -21.47 -6.70
N ASP A 792 25.30 -22.06 -7.42
CA ASP A 792 26.22 -23.10 -6.92
C ASP A 792 27.37 -22.53 -6.07
N GLY A 793 27.48 -21.20 -5.97
CA GLY A 793 28.53 -20.50 -5.21
C GLY A 793 29.82 -20.28 -5.99
N HIS A 794 29.83 -20.48 -7.31
CA HIS A 794 30.98 -20.17 -8.16
C HIS A 794 31.06 -18.67 -8.44
N ARG A 795 32.28 -18.10 -8.39
CA ARG A 795 32.51 -16.69 -8.73
C ARG A 795 32.50 -16.51 -10.24
N GLU A 796 31.67 -15.60 -10.72
CA GLU A 796 31.56 -15.21 -12.11
C GLU A 796 31.99 -13.75 -12.26
N VAL A 797 33.07 -13.52 -13.02
CA VAL A 797 33.53 -12.19 -13.38
C VAL A 797 32.99 -11.82 -14.76
N LEU A 798 32.29 -10.70 -14.83
CA LEU A 798 31.76 -10.17 -16.08
C LEU A 798 32.88 -9.49 -16.86
N VAL A 799 33.26 -10.08 -17.99
CA VAL A 799 34.22 -9.49 -18.94
C VAL A 799 33.51 -9.19 -20.25
N ARG A 800 33.30 -7.91 -20.54
CA ARG A 800 32.60 -7.41 -21.74
C ARG A 800 33.14 -6.03 -22.14
N PRO A 801 33.35 -5.79 -23.44
CA PRO A 801 33.89 -4.50 -23.90
C PRO A 801 32.91 -3.34 -23.69
N ARG A 802 31.60 -3.63 -23.67
CA ARG A 802 30.53 -2.65 -23.48
C ARG A 802 29.46 -3.27 -22.59
N VAL A 803 29.19 -2.60 -21.48
CA VAL A 803 28.05 -2.88 -20.61
C VAL A 803 27.38 -1.56 -20.26
N VAL A 804 26.07 -1.58 -20.07
CA VAL A 804 25.34 -0.42 -19.59
C VAL A 804 25.39 -0.41 -18.07
N VAL A 805 25.76 0.73 -17.49
CA VAL A 805 25.74 0.96 -16.05
C VAL A 805 24.81 2.13 -15.77
N THR A 806 23.88 1.94 -14.84
CA THR A 806 22.92 2.97 -14.42
C THR A 806 22.47 2.75 -12.99
N ARG A 807 21.66 3.67 -12.47
CA ARG A 807 21.03 3.61 -11.15
C ARG A 807 19.54 3.83 -11.30
N SER A 808 18.74 3.38 -10.33
CA SER A 808 17.33 3.72 -10.27
C SER A 808 17.06 4.63 -9.06
N PRO A 809 16.29 5.71 -9.21
CA PRO A 809 15.62 6.18 -10.44
C PRO A 809 16.58 6.89 -11.41
N ALA A 810 16.39 6.68 -12.72
CA ALA A 810 17.05 7.43 -13.79
C ALA A 810 16.01 8.26 -14.56
N MET A 811 16.37 9.50 -14.93
CA MET A 811 15.46 10.38 -15.68
C MET A 811 16.16 11.10 -16.83
N HIS A 812 17.41 11.52 -16.63
CA HIS A 812 18.17 12.16 -17.68
C HIS A 812 18.75 11.10 -18.63
N PRO A 813 18.79 11.34 -19.96
CA PRO A 813 19.39 10.38 -20.89
C PRO A 813 20.82 9.97 -20.55
N GLY A 814 21.60 10.92 -20.02
CA GLY A 814 22.97 10.71 -19.53
C GLY A 814 23.08 9.99 -18.18
N ASP A 815 21.99 9.59 -17.53
CA ASP A 815 22.05 8.73 -16.33
C ASP A 815 22.37 7.27 -16.68
N VAL A 816 22.39 6.96 -17.97
CA VAL A 816 22.71 5.65 -18.54
C VAL A 816 24.06 5.78 -19.23
N GLN A 817 25.10 5.18 -18.64
CA GLN A 817 26.45 5.22 -19.16
C GLN A 817 26.86 3.84 -19.70
N VAL A 818 27.85 3.84 -20.61
CA VAL A 818 28.46 2.61 -21.11
C VAL A 818 29.87 2.51 -20.53
N ALA A 819 30.15 1.41 -19.86
CA ALA A 819 31.46 1.11 -19.29
C ALA A 819 32.04 -0.17 -19.91
N LYS A 820 33.33 -0.40 -19.66
CA LYS A 820 34.02 -1.63 -20.02
C LYS A 820 34.15 -2.51 -18.78
N ALA A 821 33.54 -3.69 -18.78
CA ALA A 821 33.70 -4.65 -17.71
C ALA A 821 34.94 -5.51 -17.96
N VAL A 822 35.93 -5.43 -17.06
CA VAL A 822 37.23 -6.09 -17.20
C VAL A 822 37.45 -7.11 -16.10
N ASP A 823 38.37 -8.05 -16.34
CA ASP A 823 38.95 -8.84 -15.25
C ASP A 823 40.17 -8.11 -14.68
N VAL A 824 40.54 -8.48 -13.46
CA VAL A 824 41.73 -8.00 -12.76
C VAL A 824 42.74 -9.16 -12.61
N PRO A 825 44.03 -8.89 -12.33
CA PRO A 825 45.02 -9.92 -12.06
C PRO A 825 44.53 -10.95 -11.03
N ALA A 826 44.89 -12.22 -11.22
CA ALA A 826 44.40 -13.32 -10.40
C ALA A 826 44.80 -13.21 -8.91
N ASP A 827 45.89 -12.52 -8.64
CA ASP A 827 46.44 -12.21 -7.31
C ASP A 827 45.90 -10.89 -6.71
N SER A 828 45.07 -10.16 -7.45
CA SER A 828 44.48 -8.91 -6.96
C SER A 828 43.56 -9.15 -5.75
N PRO A 829 43.65 -8.32 -4.69
CA PRO A 829 42.69 -8.32 -3.58
C PRO A 829 41.23 -8.24 -4.03
N LEU A 830 40.93 -7.55 -5.14
CA LEU A 830 39.56 -7.44 -5.68
C LEU A 830 38.96 -8.80 -6.06
N ARG A 831 39.78 -9.80 -6.44
CA ARG A 831 39.30 -11.15 -6.79
C ARG A 831 38.65 -11.87 -5.61
N GLN A 832 38.92 -11.43 -4.38
CA GLN A 832 38.33 -11.98 -3.16
C GLN A 832 36.94 -11.41 -2.85
N LEU A 833 36.49 -10.40 -3.57
CA LEU A 833 35.16 -9.79 -3.45
C LEU A 833 34.13 -10.50 -4.33
N HIS A 834 32.86 -10.41 -3.96
CA HIS A 834 31.74 -10.95 -4.74
C HIS A 834 30.42 -10.23 -4.46
N ASN A 835 29.50 -10.33 -5.43
CA ASN A 835 28.21 -9.65 -5.48
C ASN A 835 28.33 -8.12 -5.32
N CYS A 836 29.31 -7.54 -6.00
CA CYS A 836 29.57 -6.10 -6.01
C CYS A 836 30.10 -5.64 -7.36
N ILE A 837 29.98 -4.34 -7.60
CA ILE A 837 30.64 -3.63 -8.69
C ILE A 837 31.69 -2.69 -8.10
N ALA A 838 32.94 -2.85 -8.51
CA ALA A 838 34.02 -1.94 -8.18
C ALA A 838 34.24 -0.93 -9.30
N PHE A 839 34.28 0.35 -8.92
CA PHE A 839 34.50 1.48 -9.81
C PHE A 839 35.95 1.94 -9.76
N SER A 840 36.49 2.38 -10.91
CA SER A 840 37.81 2.98 -10.96
C SER A 840 37.92 4.20 -10.06
N GLN A 841 39.07 4.34 -9.40
CA GLN A 841 39.48 5.54 -8.66
C GLN A 841 40.17 6.60 -9.56
N TYR A 842 40.14 6.42 -10.88
CA TYR A 842 40.71 7.31 -11.88
C TYR A 842 39.66 7.80 -12.88
N GLY A 843 39.93 8.97 -13.44
CA GLY A 843 39.15 9.60 -14.51
C GLY A 843 38.84 11.06 -14.20
N ASP A 844 38.14 11.72 -15.12
CA ASP A 844 37.77 13.12 -14.95
C ASP A 844 36.64 13.32 -13.92
N ARG A 845 35.73 12.34 -13.83
CA ARG A 845 34.61 12.27 -12.89
C ARG A 845 34.41 10.81 -12.48
N ASP A 846 34.06 10.59 -11.23
CA ASP A 846 33.73 9.28 -10.71
C ASP A 846 32.47 8.73 -11.42
N LEU A 847 32.53 7.50 -11.91
CA LEU A 847 31.40 6.89 -12.63
C LEU A 847 30.11 6.87 -11.79
N PRO A 848 30.12 6.55 -10.49
CA PRO A 848 28.95 6.67 -9.60
C PRO A 848 28.16 7.98 -9.73
N SER A 849 28.82 9.14 -9.65
CA SER A 849 28.14 10.43 -9.71
C SER A 849 27.52 10.72 -11.08
N MET A 850 27.95 10.03 -12.15
CA MET A 850 27.34 10.12 -13.48
C MET A 850 25.97 9.44 -13.55
N LEU A 851 25.64 8.56 -12.59
CA LEU A 851 24.45 7.71 -12.62
C LEU A 851 23.38 8.28 -11.68
N SER A 852 22.72 9.35 -12.13
CA SER A 852 21.71 10.07 -11.33
C SER A 852 22.26 10.63 -10.00
N GLY A 853 23.49 11.14 -10.01
CA GLY A 853 24.15 11.72 -8.83
C GLY A 853 24.44 10.70 -7.72
N GLY A 854 24.72 9.44 -8.08
CA GLY A 854 25.01 8.38 -7.11
C GLY A 854 26.32 8.55 -6.34
N ASP A 855 26.42 7.82 -5.22
CA ASP A 855 27.60 7.75 -4.36
C ASP A 855 27.86 6.32 -3.89
N LEU A 856 28.93 6.06 -3.15
CA LEU A 856 29.26 4.72 -2.67
C LEU A 856 28.77 4.47 -1.23
N ASP A 857 27.73 5.17 -0.77
CA ASP A 857 27.22 5.06 0.61
C ASP A 857 26.17 3.96 0.84
N GLY A 858 25.94 3.14 -0.19
CA GLY A 858 24.99 2.03 -0.22
C GLY A 858 24.12 1.97 -1.46
N ASP A 859 24.41 2.80 -2.47
CA ASP A 859 23.68 2.76 -3.73
C ASP A 859 23.80 1.42 -4.44
N LEU A 860 22.69 1.04 -5.05
CA LEU A 860 22.55 -0.13 -5.90
C LEU A 860 22.67 0.28 -7.37
N TYR A 861 23.58 -0.37 -8.09
CA TYR A 861 23.87 -0.12 -9.48
C TYR A 861 23.40 -1.26 -10.36
N ASN A 862 22.81 -0.91 -11.48
CA ASN A 862 22.31 -1.83 -12.49
C ASN A 862 23.38 -2.01 -13.57
N VAL A 863 23.82 -3.25 -13.78
CA VAL A 863 24.77 -3.64 -14.82
C VAL A 863 24.04 -4.50 -15.84
N ILE A 864 23.82 -3.95 -17.03
CA ILE A 864 23.08 -4.59 -18.12
C ILE A 864 24.09 -4.98 -19.20
N TYR A 865 24.21 -6.27 -19.44
CA TYR A 865 25.09 -6.86 -20.46
C TYR A 865 24.30 -7.63 -21.53
N ASP A 866 22.99 -7.38 -21.60
CA ASP A 866 22.15 -7.76 -22.72
C ASP A 866 22.48 -6.89 -23.95
N GLU A 867 23.03 -7.51 -25.00
CA GLU A 867 23.46 -6.81 -26.21
C GLU A 867 22.31 -6.04 -26.88
N THR A 868 21.07 -6.52 -26.74
CA THR A 868 19.89 -5.87 -27.34
C THR A 868 19.47 -4.61 -26.61
N LEU A 869 19.94 -4.40 -25.38
CA LEU A 869 19.66 -3.22 -24.55
C LEU A 869 20.83 -2.23 -24.49
N ILE A 870 21.96 -2.51 -25.17
CA ILE A 870 23.06 -1.54 -25.28
C ILE A 870 22.60 -0.38 -26.18
N PRO A 871 22.61 0.88 -25.69
CA PRO A 871 22.16 2.01 -26.47
C PRO A 871 23.08 2.29 -27.67
N LYS A 872 22.50 2.86 -28.73
CA LYS A 872 23.25 3.23 -29.96
C LYS A 872 24.10 4.48 -29.74
N ILE A 873 23.64 5.36 -28.86
CA ILE A 873 24.32 6.60 -28.50
C ILE A 873 24.48 6.69 -26.98
N THR A 874 25.55 7.35 -26.54
CA THR A 874 25.78 7.72 -25.13
C THR A 874 25.74 9.24 -25.03
N VAL A 875 25.17 9.77 -23.96
CA VAL A 875 24.97 11.20 -23.72
C VAL A 875 25.81 11.62 -22.52
N PRO A 876 26.40 12.82 -22.51
CA PRO A 876 27.08 13.33 -21.33
C PRO A 876 26.17 13.26 -20.09
N PRO A 877 26.69 12.83 -18.93
CA PRO A 877 25.91 12.76 -17.70
C PRO A 877 25.45 14.15 -17.25
N ALA A 878 24.31 14.21 -16.58
CA ALA A 878 23.86 15.44 -15.95
C ALA A 878 24.79 15.83 -14.79
N GLU A 879 24.96 17.12 -14.57
CA GLU A 879 25.80 17.62 -13.47
C GLU A 879 25.13 17.49 -12.10
N TYR A 880 23.81 17.63 -12.04
CA TYR A 880 23.03 17.64 -10.78
C TYR A 880 23.71 18.46 -9.67
N PRO A 881 23.82 19.79 -9.83
CA PRO A 881 24.46 20.62 -8.83
C PRO A 881 23.71 20.47 -7.49
N ARG A 882 24.48 20.28 -6.41
CA ARG A 882 23.91 20.21 -5.06
C ARG A 882 23.26 21.54 -4.73
N VAL A 883 21.99 21.50 -4.32
CA VAL A 883 21.28 22.70 -3.86
C VAL A 883 21.84 23.13 -2.51
N GLU A 884 22.17 24.41 -2.38
CA GLU A 884 22.61 24.96 -1.11
C GLU A 884 21.56 24.69 -0.03
N GLU A 885 22.00 24.10 1.07
CA GLU A 885 21.10 23.75 2.17
C GLU A 885 20.57 25.00 2.87
N LYS A 886 19.35 24.92 3.38
CA LYS A 886 18.77 26.00 4.20
C LYS A 886 19.48 26.02 5.55
N VAL A 887 20.33 27.03 5.76
CA VAL A 887 21.11 27.25 6.99
C VAL A 887 20.49 28.36 7.83
N LEU A 888 20.33 28.12 9.13
CA LEU A 888 19.90 29.13 10.09
C LEU A 888 21.10 29.92 10.64
N ASN A 889 20.87 31.17 11.02
CA ASN A 889 21.85 32.02 11.70
C ASN A 889 21.98 31.72 13.21
N ARG A 890 21.32 30.65 13.68
CA ARG A 890 21.27 30.20 15.07
C ARG A 890 21.28 28.67 15.11
N PRO A 891 21.59 28.06 16.27
CA PRO A 891 21.39 26.62 16.46
C PRO A 891 19.95 26.19 16.14
N VAL A 892 19.82 25.01 15.55
CA VAL A 892 18.54 24.37 15.25
C VAL A 892 17.91 23.87 16.55
N VAL A 893 16.62 24.16 16.72
CA VAL A 893 15.81 23.61 17.82
C VAL A 893 14.80 22.60 17.29
N THR A 894 14.20 21.81 18.17
CA THR A 894 13.22 20.77 17.82
C THR A 894 12.08 21.29 16.93
N ASP A 895 11.59 22.50 17.22
CA ASP A 895 10.54 23.15 16.43
C ASP A 895 10.92 23.39 14.97
N ASP A 896 12.19 23.65 14.67
CA ASP A 896 12.64 23.82 13.28
C ASP A 896 12.62 22.49 12.51
N ILE A 897 12.92 21.39 13.20
CA ILE A 897 12.86 20.03 12.64
C ILE A 897 11.41 19.61 12.40
N ILE A 898 10.51 19.92 13.34
CA ILE A 898 9.07 19.72 13.19
C ILE A 898 8.55 20.51 11.99
N ASP A 899 8.91 21.79 11.89
CA ASP A 899 8.51 22.66 10.78
C ASP A 899 9.01 22.12 9.44
N PHE A 900 10.24 21.60 9.39
CA PHE A 900 10.76 20.89 8.22
C PHE A 900 9.96 19.62 7.91
N PHE A 901 9.66 18.77 8.90
CA PHE A 901 8.89 17.54 8.69
C PHE A 901 7.51 17.83 8.06
N VAL A 902 6.80 18.83 8.59
CA VAL A 902 5.49 19.27 8.04
C VAL A 902 5.64 19.88 6.65
N THR A 903 6.66 20.71 6.43
CA THR A 903 6.94 21.30 5.12
C THR A 903 7.23 20.21 4.09
N PHE A 904 7.98 19.17 4.47
CA PHE A 904 8.27 18.03 3.63
C PHE A 904 6.99 17.29 3.22
N MET A 905 6.11 16.99 4.19
CA MET A 905 4.82 16.34 3.91
C MET A 905 3.94 17.12 2.91
N GLN A 906 3.95 18.45 2.98
CA GLN A 906 3.17 19.30 2.08
C GLN A 906 3.79 19.46 0.69
N GLN A 907 5.13 19.52 0.63
CA GLN A 907 5.85 20.00 -0.54
C GLN A 907 6.57 18.89 -1.31
N ASP A 908 6.51 17.62 -0.87
CA ASP A 908 7.06 16.52 -1.64
C ASP A 908 6.40 16.42 -3.03
N GLN A 909 7.14 16.85 -4.05
CA GLN A 909 6.72 16.83 -5.45
C GLN A 909 7.32 15.66 -6.25
N LEU A 910 8.06 14.74 -5.61
CA LEU A 910 8.84 13.71 -6.30
C LEU A 910 7.96 12.88 -7.26
N GLY A 911 6.85 12.35 -6.76
CA GLY A 911 5.91 11.56 -7.58
C GLY A 911 5.23 12.37 -8.69
N ARG A 912 4.95 13.65 -8.45
CA ARG A 912 4.37 14.57 -9.44
C ARG A 912 5.33 14.80 -10.59
N ILE A 913 6.58 15.12 -10.29
CA ILE A 913 7.64 15.38 -11.27
C ILE A 913 7.84 14.15 -12.16
N ALA A 914 7.97 12.96 -11.57
CA ALA A 914 8.09 11.71 -12.30
C ALA A 914 6.91 11.46 -13.26
N THR A 915 5.68 11.72 -12.81
CA THR A 915 4.46 11.54 -13.62
C THR A 915 4.42 12.50 -14.81
N ILE A 916 4.77 13.78 -14.60
CA ILE A 916 4.80 14.79 -15.67
C ILE A 916 5.90 14.44 -16.67
N HIS A 917 7.09 14.06 -16.20
CA HIS A 917 8.20 13.68 -17.07
C HIS A 917 7.81 12.54 -18.00
N GLN A 918 7.23 11.47 -17.46
CA GLN A 918 6.79 10.33 -18.26
C GLN A 918 5.73 10.72 -19.31
N ALA A 919 4.80 11.62 -18.96
CA ALA A 919 3.79 12.09 -19.90
C ALA A 919 4.38 12.99 -21.01
N ILE A 920 5.29 13.90 -20.67
CA ILE A 920 5.94 14.78 -21.65
C ILE A 920 6.88 13.99 -22.55
N ALA A 921 7.68 13.07 -22.00
CA ALA A 921 8.57 12.21 -22.78
C ALA A 921 7.81 11.32 -23.78
N ASP A 922 6.55 10.97 -23.50
CA ASP A 922 5.69 10.29 -24.46
C ASP A 922 5.17 11.22 -25.57
N GLN A 923 4.76 12.44 -25.19
CA GLN A 923 4.14 13.42 -26.08
C GLN A 923 5.12 14.10 -27.04
N ARG A 924 6.38 14.26 -26.62
CA ARG A 924 7.39 15.01 -27.38
C ARG A 924 8.18 14.06 -28.27
N ASP A 925 8.43 14.48 -29.51
CA ASP A 925 9.21 13.68 -30.46
C ASP A 925 10.65 13.46 -29.99
N ARG A 926 11.23 14.42 -29.26
CA ARG A 926 12.56 14.33 -28.64
C ARG A 926 12.60 13.44 -27.39
N GLY A 927 11.46 12.94 -26.90
CA GLY A 927 11.41 12.09 -25.71
C GLY A 927 12.08 12.73 -24.49
N THR A 928 12.96 11.99 -23.82
CA THR A 928 13.73 12.45 -22.66
C THR A 928 14.77 13.53 -23.00
N PHE A 929 15.05 13.77 -24.28
CA PHE A 929 15.90 14.90 -24.73
C PHE A 929 15.16 16.23 -24.85
N ASP A 930 13.83 16.24 -24.64
CA ASP A 930 13.06 17.48 -24.61
C ASP A 930 13.50 18.37 -23.44
N GLU A 931 13.61 19.67 -23.64
CA GLU A 931 14.06 20.62 -22.63
C GLU A 931 13.22 20.57 -21.35
N GLN A 932 11.91 20.29 -21.47
CA GLN A 932 11.04 20.12 -20.31
C GLN A 932 11.36 18.84 -19.54
N CYS A 933 11.77 17.76 -20.22
CA CYS A 933 12.19 16.52 -19.56
C CYS A 933 13.54 16.69 -18.86
N LEU A 934 14.50 17.37 -19.50
CA LEU A 934 15.80 17.69 -18.89
C LEU A 934 15.61 18.56 -17.63
N LEU A 935 14.76 19.59 -17.70
CA LEU A 935 14.37 20.39 -16.54
C LEU A 935 13.73 19.53 -15.45
N LEU A 936 12.79 18.65 -15.81
CA LEU A 936 12.15 17.77 -14.83
C LEU A 936 13.12 16.79 -14.17
N ALA A 937 14.17 16.34 -14.89
CA ALA A 937 15.23 15.52 -14.32
C ALA A 937 16.05 16.31 -13.28
N GLU A 938 16.39 17.57 -13.57
CA GLU A 938 17.04 18.49 -12.60
C GLU A 938 16.15 18.67 -11.35
N LEU A 939 14.86 19.01 -11.55
CA LEU A 939 13.92 19.20 -10.44
C LEU A 939 13.69 17.92 -9.63
N HIS A 940 13.75 16.74 -10.28
CA HIS A 940 13.65 15.46 -9.59
C HIS A 940 14.86 15.22 -8.67
N SER A 941 16.08 15.54 -9.12
CA SER A 941 17.27 15.49 -8.27
C SER A 941 17.12 16.40 -7.05
N THR A 942 16.66 17.63 -7.25
CA THR A 942 16.35 18.56 -6.16
C THR A 942 15.30 18.01 -5.20
N ALA A 943 14.26 17.34 -5.72
CA ALA A 943 13.22 16.71 -4.89
C ALA A 943 13.75 15.53 -4.06
N VAL A 944 14.70 14.74 -4.59
CA VAL A 944 15.37 13.67 -3.83
C VAL A 944 16.20 14.26 -2.69
N ASP A 945 16.95 15.32 -2.98
CA ASP A 945 17.82 16.00 -2.02
C ASP A 945 17.08 16.89 -1.03
N PHE A 946 15.82 17.24 -1.27
CA PHE A 946 14.98 18.05 -0.36
C PHE A 946 14.99 17.50 1.07
N SER A 947 15.02 16.17 1.21
CA SER A 947 15.12 15.47 2.49
C SER A 947 16.36 15.81 3.32
N LYS A 948 17.43 16.31 2.68
CA LYS A 948 18.72 16.68 3.30
C LYS A 948 18.98 18.18 3.24
N SER A 949 18.64 18.83 2.13
CA SER A 949 18.88 20.26 1.90
C SER A 949 17.86 21.16 2.61
N GLY A 950 16.64 20.65 2.84
CA GLY A 950 15.52 21.44 3.35
C GLY A 950 14.98 22.47 2.36
N VAL A 951 15.41 22.40 1.09
CA VAL A 951 14.97 23.30 0.02
C VAL A 951 13.99 22.56 -0.89
N PRO A 952 12.71 22.95 -0.93
CA PRO A 952 11.73 22.35 -1.81
C PRO A 952 11.98 22.74 -3.27
N VAL A 953 11.41 21.97 -4.20
CA VAL A 953 11.40 22.33 -5.61
C VAL A 953 10.56 23.59 -5.83
N ASP A 954 11.06 24.52 -6.63
CA ASP A 954 10.28 25.67 -7.10
C ASP A 954 9.11 25.19 -7.98
N LEU A 955 7.89 25.32 -7.45
CA LEU A 955 6.66 24.93 -8.12
C LEU A 955 6.43 25.70 -9.43
N ALA A 956 6.96 26.92 -9.58
CA ALA A 956 6.82 27.72 -10.78
C ALA A 956 7.66 27.17 -11.96
N ARG A 957 8.75 26.45 -11.66
CA ARG A 957 9.59 25.77 -12.67
C ARG A 957 8.97 24.47 -13.16
N ILE A 958 8.07 23.85 -12.40
CA ILE A 958 7.41 22.60 -12.80
C ILE A 958 6.48 22.89 -13.99
N PRO A 959 6.69 22.27 -15.17
CA PRO A 959 5.77 22.37 -16.28
C PRO A 959 4.34 22.02 -15.89
N LYS A 960 3.36 22.69 -16.49
CA LYS A 960 1.94 22.36 -16.25
C LYS A 960 1.69 20.91 -16.65
N PHE A 961 0.88 20.21 -15.85
CA PHE A 961 0.43 18.87 -16.19
C PHE A 961 -0.18 18.85 -17.61
N PRO A 962 0.23 17.90 -18.46
CA PRO A 962 -0.45 17.66 -19.73
C PRO A 962 -1.94 17.41 -19.50
N ARG A 963 -2.79 18.04 -20.32
CA ARG A 963 -4.26 17.93 -20.21
C ARG A 963 -4.77 16.53 -20.55
N TYR A 964 -4.03 15.82 -21.38
CA TYR A 964 -4.31 14.45 -21.82
C TYR A 964 -3.12 13.59 -21.45
N ARG A 965 -3.37 12.38 -20.95
CA ARG A 965 -2.32 11.46 -20.50
C ARG A 965 -2.23 10.25 -21.43
N PRO A 966 -1.05 9.65 -21.58
CA PRO A 966 -0.96 8.38 -22.28
C PRO A 966 -1.73 7.30 -21.51
N ASP A 967 -2.32 6.37 -22.25
CA ASP A 967 -3.15 5.27 -21.75
C ASP A 967 -2.47 4.39 -20.70
N PHE A 968 -1.15 4.19 -20.78
CA PHE A 968 -0.42 3.44 -19.75
C PHE A 968 -0.37 4.12 -18.37
N GLN A 969 -0.77 5.40 -18.27
CA GLN A 969 -0.93 6.11 -16.98
C GLN A 969 -2.37 6.06 -16.46
N ALA A 970 -3.29 5.35 -17.14
CA ALA A 970 -4.62 5.13 -16.63
C ALA A 970 -4.58 4.27 -15.37
N HIS A 971 -5.40 4.62 -14.38
CA HIS A 971 -5.56 3.79 -13.20
C HIS A 971 -6.20 2.46 -13.61
N GLY A 972 -5.61 1.35 -13.19
CA GLY A 972 -6.22 0.04 -13.38
C GLY A 972 -7.49 -0.14 -12.56
N PRO A 973 -8.37 -1.10 -12.94
CA PRO A 973 -9.53 -1.44 -12.15
C PRO A 973 -9.12 -1.83 -10.72
N ARG A 974 -9.97 -1.49 -9.74
CA ARG A 974 -9.81 -1.98 -8.36
C ARG A 974 -10.00 -3.49 -8.36
N VAL A 975 -8.98 -4.20 -7.88
CA VAL A 975 -9.08 -5.64 -7.60
C VAL A 975 -9.74 -5.74 -6.23
N ARG A 976 -10.90 -6.40 -6.15
CA ARG A 976 -11.38 -6.91 -4.86
C ARG A 976 -11.04 -8.39 -4.80
N ILE A 977 -10.36 -8.79 -3.74
CA ILE A 977 -10.20 -10.21 -3.39
C ILE A 977 -11.45 -10.60 -2.59
N ALA A 978 -12.56 -10.78 -3.31
CA ALA A 978 -13.77 -11.40 -2.76
C ALA A 978 -13.69 -12.93 -2.94
N GLU A 979 -14.80 -13.65 -2.77
CA GLU A 979 -14.90 -15.10 -3.06
C GLU A 979 -14.46 -15.46 -4.50
N SER A 980 -14.42 -14.48 -5.41
CA SER A 980 -13.66 -14.57 -6.66
C SER A 980 -12.77 -13.34 -6.85
N LEU A 981 -11.57 -13.53 -7.38
CA LEU A 981 -10.79 -12.47 -8.01
C LEU A 981 -11.60 -11.93 -9.19
N SER A 982 -12.20 -10.76 -9.02
CA SER A 982 -12.94 -10.07 -10.07
C SER A 982 -12.35 -8.70 -10.30
N LEU A 983 -11.91 -8.45 -11.53
CA LEU A 983 -11.56 -7.11 -11.98
C LEU A 983 -12.86 -6.35 -12.21
N PHE A 984 -13.16 -5.38 -11.34
CA PHE A 984 -14.26 -4.46 -11.59
C PHE A 984 -13.78 -3.42 -12.59
N GLU A 985 -14.11 -3.59 -13.87
CA GLU A 985 -14.06 -2.45 -14.79
C GLU A 985 -15.00 -1.38 -14.23
N GLU A 986 -14.48 -0.16 -14.02
CA GLU A 986 -15.37 0.97 -13.77
C GLU A 986 -16.22 1.14 -15.04
N ASP A 987 -17.50 0.80 -14.97
CA ASP A 987 -18.44 0.99 -16.08
C ASP A 987 -18.44 2.49 -16.43
N GLU A 988 -17.71 2.87 -17.47
CA GLU A 988 -17.71 4.27 -17.95
C GLU A 988 -19.00 4.58 -18.72
N GLU A 989 -19.79 3.60 -19.17
CA GLU A 989 -21.04 3.87 -19.88
C GLU A 989 -22.13 4.48 -18.99
N THR A 990 -22.17 4.18 -17.69
CA THR A 990 -23.07 4.87 -16.74
C THR A 990 -22.72 6.36 -16.64
N THR A 991 -21.43 6.70 -16.80
CA THR A 991 -20.88 8.08 -16.86
C THR A 991 -21.48 8.94 -17.98
N ALA A 992 -22.07 8.32 -19.02
CA ALA A 992 -22.71 9.06 -20.09
C ALA A 992 -24.11 9.59 -19.72
N GLN A 993 -24.81 8.90 -18.83
CA GLN A 993 -26.22 9.17 -18.50
C GLN A 993 -26.40 9.94 -17.18
N ASP A 994 -25.42 9.87 -16.27
CA ASP A 994 -25.44 10.55 -14.96
C ASP A 994 -25.12 12.06 -15.01
N LEU A 995 -24.97 12.67 -16.19
CA LEU A 995 -24.76 14.12 -16.38
C LEU A 995 -25.99 15.00 -16.05
N HIS A 996 -26.95 14.52 -15.25
CA HIS A 996 -28.02 15.35 -14.69
C HIS A 996 -27.65 16.01 -13.37
N ASP A 997 -26.54 15.62 -12.74
CA ASP A 997 -26.03 16.38 -11.59
C ASP A 997 -25.33 17.64 -12.13
N ASP A 998 -26.01 18.79 -11.98
CA ASP A 998 -25.45 20.14 -12.17
C ASP A 998 -24.38 20.47 -11.10
N GLU A 999 -23.65 19.48 -10.58
CA GLU A 999 -22.62 19.68 -9.56
C GLU A 999 -21.25 19.95 -10.21
N ASP A 1000 -20.85 21.22 -10.18
CA ASP A 1000 -19.53 21.73 -10.59
C ASP A 1000 -18.33 21.12 -9.80
N ASP A 1001 -18.58 20.26 -8.81
CA ASP A 1001 -17.59 19.72 -7.86
C ASP A 1001 -16.89 18.42 -8.33
N GLU A 1002 -17.31 17.79 -9.43
CA GLU A 1002 -16.57 16.67 -10.01
C GLU A 1002 -15.41 17.18 -10.89
N ARG A 1003 -14.18 16.83 -10.52
CA ARG A 1003 -13.00 17.07 -11.36
C ARG A 1003 -13.28 16.45 -12.74
N PRO A 1004 -13.12 17.21 -13.86
CA PRO A 1004 -13.26 16.63 -15.18
C PRO A 1004 -12.38 15.37 -15.29
N PRO A 1005 -12.93 14.23 -15.75
CA PRO A 1005 -12.16 13.00 -15.85
C PRO A 1005 -10.92 13.24 -16.72
N THR A 1006 -9.79 12.71 -16.27
CA THR A 1006 -8.56 12.79 -17.06
C THR A 1006 -8.75 11.94 -18.30
N ARG A 1007 -8.58 12.54 -19.47
CA ARG A 1007 -8.70 11.83 -20.74
C ARG A 1007 -7.38 11.18 -21.10
N PHE A 1008 -7.47 9.95 -21.60
CA PHE A 1008 -6.31 9.16 -21.99
C PHE A 1008 -6.25 8.99 -23.51
N TYR A 1009 -5.06 9.13 -24.09
CA TYR A 1009 -4.80 8.84 -25.50
C TYR A 1009 -3.96 7.59 -25.64
N LYS A 1010 -4.16 6.85 -26.74
CA LYS A 1010 -3.37 5.68 -27.09
C LYS A 1010 -1.93 6.09 -27.42
N SER A 1011 -0.96 5.79 -26.55
CA SER A 1011 0.45 6.08 -26.83
C SER A 1011 1.00 5.11 -27.88
N TYR A 1012 1.66 5.61 -28.91
CA TYR A 1012 2.33 4.78 -29.93
C TYR A 1012 3.80 4.50 -29.63
N LYS A 1013 4.34 5.03 -28.52
CA LYS A 1013 5.69 4.74 -28.03
C LYS A 1013 5.73 3.39 -27.32
N ILE A 1014 6.93 2.93 -26.96
CA ILE A 1014 7.13 1.60 -26.40
C ILE A 1014 6.28 1.32 -25.16
N LEU A 1015 6.16 2.28 -24.23
CA LEU A 1015 5.38 2.07 -23.00
C LEU A 1015 3.89 1.83 -23.28
N GLY A 1016 3.30 2.56 -24.24
CA GLY A 1016 1.92 2.33 -24.67
C GLY A 1016 1.74 0.98 -25.35
N LYS A 1017 2.73 0.53 -26.14
CA LYS A 1017 2.72 -0.80 -26.76
C LYS A 1017 2.82 -1.92 -25.72
N LEU A 1018 3.73 -1.79 -24.76
CA LEU A 1018 3.89 -2.74 -23.65
C LEU A 1018 2.60 -2.84 -22.82
N TYR A 1019 2.04 -1.70 -22.41
CA TYR A 1019 0.79 -1.64 -21.65
C TYR A 1019 -0.36 -2.36 -22.36
N ARG A 1020 -0.58 -2.09 -23.65
CA ARG A 1020 -1.67 -2.68 -24.42
C ARG A 1020 -1.44 -4.12 -24.86
N SER A 1021 -0.20 -4.62 -24.81
CA SER A 1021 0.06 -6.03 -25.06
C SER A 1021 -0.42 -6.94 -23.93
N ILE A 1022 -0.83 -6.37 -22.79
CA ILE A 1022 -1.38 -7.08 -21.63
C ILE A 1022 -2.87 -6.76 -21.48
N ASP A 1023 -3.71 -7.69 -21.92
CA ASP A 1023 -5.11 -7.76 -21.53
C ASP A 1023 -5.21 -8.61 -20.25
N GLU A 1024 -5.49 -7.97 -19.11
CA GLU A 1024 -5.59 -8.66 -17.82
C GLU A 1024 -6.80 -9.60 -17.78
N VAL A 1025 -7.91 -9.22 -18.40
CA VAL A 1025 -9.15 -9.99 -18.36
C VAL A 1025 -9.00 -11.24 -19.22
N ASP A 1026 -8.49 -11.08 -20.44
CA ASP A 1026 -8.19 -12.21 -21.34
C ASP A 1026 -7.10 -13.11 -20.76
N PHE A 1027 -6.03 -12.53 -20.20
CA PHE A 1027 -4.98 -13.30 -19.54
C PHE A 1027 -5.54 -14.15 -18.40
N LEU A 1028 -6.29 -13.53 -17.48
CA LEU A 1028 -6.88 -14.22 -16.34
C LEU A 1028 -7.89 -15.28 -16.80
N HIS A 1029 -8.75 -14.97 -17.77
CA HIS A 1029 -9.70 -15.94 -18.30
C HIS A 1029 -9.01 -17.16 -18.92
N LYS A 1030 -7.94 -16.96 -19.71
CA LYS A 1030 -7.14 -18.05 -20.29
C LYS A 1030 -6.40 -18.84 -19.23
N TRP A 1031 -5.79 -18.17 -18.26
CA TRP A 1031 -5.08 -18.81 -17.15
C TRP A 1031 -6.06 -19.61 -16.27
N GLN A 1032 -7.23 -19.06 -15.97
CA GLN A 1032 -8.31 -19.75 -15.27
C GLN A 1032 -8.80 -20.94 -16.09
N HIS A 1033 -9.08 -20.81 -17.38
CA HIS A 1033 -9.53 -21.93 -18.21
C HIS A 1033 -8.47 -23.05 -18.32
N ALA A 1034 -7.19 -22.70 -18.31
CA ALA A 1034 -6.09 -23.67 -18.31
C ALA A 1034 -5.92 -24.39 -16.94
N THR A 1035 -6.43 -23.80 -15.86
CA THR A 1035 -6.38 -24.37 -14.49
C THR A 1035 -7.73 -24.88 -13.99
N GLN A 1036 -8.83 -24.59 -14.70
CA GLN A 1036 -10.19 -24.99 -14.33
C GLN A 1036 -10.42 -26.48 -14.59
N ARG A 1037 -11.17 -27.11 -13.68
CA ARG A 1037 -11.57 -28.51 -13.74
C ARG A 1037 -12.41 -28.79 -15.01
N PRO A 1038 -12.18 -29.90 -15.73
CA PRO A 1038 -13.17 -30.43 -16.66
C PRO A 1038 -14.47 -30.73 -15.88
N SER A 1039 -15.55 -30.04 -16.23
CA SER A 1039 -16.86 -30.28 -15.62
C SER A 1039 -17.29 -31.74 -15.90
N GLY A 1040 -17.25 -32.62 -14.89
CA GLY A 1040 -17.78 -33.99 -14.99
C GLY A 1040 -16.89 -35.12 -14.47
N LEU A 1041 -15.60 -34.90 -14.20
CA LEU A 1041 -14.76 -35.91 -13.53
C LEU A 1041 -14.68 -35.61 -12.02
N ALA A 1042 -15.12 -36.56 -11.19
CA ALA A 1042 -14.83 -36.54 -9.76
C ALA A 1042 -13.34 -36.86 -9.56
N THR A 1043 -12.46 -35.88 -9.78
CA THR A 1043 -11.08 -36.02 -9.29
C THR A 1043 -11.08 -36.03 -7.76
N PRO A 1044 -10.29 -36.91 -7.13
CA PRO A 1044 -10.20 -36.96 -5.68
C PRO A 1044 -9.70 -35.63 -5.12
N SER A 1045 -10.15 -35.25 -3.93
CA SER A 1045 -9.60 -34.07 -3.24
C SER A 1045 -8.07 -34.18 -3.17
N VAL A 1046 -7.37 -33.08 -3.47
CA VAL A 1046 -5.90 -33.02 -3.37
C VAL A 1046 -5.46 -33.32 -1.95
N LEU A 1047 -6.15 -32.78 -0.96
CA LEU A 1047 -5.86 -33.02 0.45
C LEU A 1047 -6.15 -34.48 0.83
N MET A 1048 -7.22 -35.09 0.31
CA MET A 1048 -7.49 -36.53 0.49
C MET A 1048 -6.44 -37.42 -0.16
N GLY A 1049 -5.90 -37.01 -1.32
CA GLY A 1049 -4.79 -37.70 -1.98
C GLY A 1049 -3.50 -37.63 -1.15
N VAL A 1050 -3.18 -36.45 -0.62
CA VAL A 1050 -2.06 -36.26 0.31
C VAL A 1050 -2.27 -37.11 1.56
N TRP A 1051 -3.49 -37.13 2.12
CA TRP A 1051 -3.83 -37.96 3.27
C TRP A 1051 -3.65 -39.45 2.99
N ALA A 1052 -4.12 -39.95 1.85
CA ALA A 1052 -3.95 -41.34 1.44
C ALA A 1052 -2.46 -41.73 1.33
N TYR A 1053 -1.62 -40.84 0.78
CA TYR A 1053 -0.16 -41.04 0.75
C TYR A 1053 0.41 -41.13 2.17
N VAL A 1054 0.10 -40.14 3.03
CA VAL A 1054 0.58 -40.13 4.42
C VAL A 1054 0.13 -41.38 5.16
N GLN A 1055 -1.13 -41.81 5.04
CA GLN A 1055 -1.63 -43.04 5.67
C GLN A 1055 -0.89 -44.31 5.20
N ALA A 1056 -0.51 -44.36 3.93
CA ALA A 1056 0.25 -45.49 3.39
C ALA A 1056 1.67 -45.54 3.96
N GLU A 1057 2.37 -44.40 3.95
CA GLU A 1057 3.77 -44.28 4.40
C GLU A 1057 3.91 -44.35 5.94
N THR A 1058 2.89 -43.95 6.68
CA THR A 1058 2.89 -43.89 8.16
C THR A 1058 2.05 -45.02 8.78
N LYS A 1059 1.84 -46.11 8.04
CA LYS A 1059 1.10 -47.26 8.54
C LYS A 1059 1.77 -47.87 9.76
N GLY A 1060 1.09 -47.84 10.91
CA GLY A 1060 1.56 -48.38 12.18
C GLY A 1060 1.93 -47.32 13.22
N PHE A 1061 2.03 -46.05 12.84
CA PHE A 1061 2.18 -44.94 13.79
C PHE A 1061 0.89 -44.69 14.56
N LEU A 1062 1.00 -44.35 15.85
CA LEU A 1062 -0.14 -44.08 16.72
C LEU A 1062 -0.24 -42.57 16.92
N TRP A 1063 -0.95 -41.85 16.06
CA TRP A 1063 -1.04 -40.39 16.12
C TRP A 1063 -2.35 -39.85 16.72
N ASP A 1064 -3.37 -40.71 16.91
CA ASP A 1064 -4.70 -40.30 17.40
C ASP A 1064 -4.66 -39.57 18.74
N HIS A 1065 -3.69 -39.90 19.59
CA HIS A 1065 -3.51 -39.26 20.89
C HIS A 1065 -3.08 -37.79 20.81
N HIS A 1066 -2.67 -37.30 19.63
CA HIS A 1066 -2.38 -35.90 19.35
C HIS A 1066 -3.55 -35.11 18.74
N ILE A 1067 -4.74 -35.69 18.54
CA ILE A 1067 -5.90 -35.01 17.90
C ILE A 1067 -6.28 -33.70 18.62
N GLU A 1068 -6.35 -33.71 19.96
CA GLU A 1068 -6.66 -32.49 20.72
C GLU A 1068 -5.54 -31.44 20.62
N ASN A 1069 -4.27 -31.89 20.66
CA ASN A 1069 -3.13 -31.02 20.43
C ASN A 1069 -3.17 -30.38 19.02
N ALA A 1070 -3.58 -31.16 18.01
CA ALA A 1070 -3.70 -30.70 16.63
C ALA A 1070 -4.81 -29.66 16.43
N ARG A 1071 -6.00 -29.89 17.03
CA ARG A 1071 -7.10 -28.90 17.05
C ARG A 1071 -6.66 -27.59 17.67
N TYR A 1072 -5.84 -27.68 18.71
CA TYR A 1072 -5.35 -26.53 19.43
C TYR A 1072 -4.26 -25.75 18.66
N ILE A 1073 -3.29 -26.44 18.04
CA ILE A 1073 -2.28 -25.80 17.16
C ILE A 1073 -2.96 -25.02 16.04
N ARG A 1074 -4.04 -25.57 15.50
CA ARG A 1074 -4.86 -24.90 14.49
C ARG A 1074 -5.50 -23.62 15.02
N GLU A 1075 -6.12 -23.66 16.20
CA GLU A 1075 -6.75 -22.49 16.81
C GLU A 1075 -5.73 -21.35 17.01
N ILE A 1076 -4.51 -21.67 17.48
CA ILE A 1076 -3.41 -20.70 17.55
C ILE A 1076 -3.06 -20.14 16.18
N TYR A 1077 -2.93 -21.00 15.17
CA TYR A 1077 -2.58 -20.56 13.82
C TYR A 1077 -3.62 -19.58 13.28
N GLU A 1078 -4.90 -19.92 13.38
CA GLU A 1078 -6.00 -19.10 12.88
C GLU A 1078 -6.05 -17.75 13.59
N ASP A 1079 -5.90 -17.71 14.91
CA ASP A 1079 -5.89 -16.45 15.65
C ASP A 1079 -4.66 -15.58 15.30
N ASN A 1080 -3.49 -16.18 15.18
CA ASN A 1080 -2.30 -15.45 14.73
C ASN A 1080 -2.43 -14.95 13.29
N LEU A 1081 -3.07 -15.72 12.40
CA LEU A 1081 -3.34 -15.31 11.02
C LEU A 1081 -4.28 -14.10 10.99
N TRP A 1082 -5.37 -14.13 11.78
CA TRP A 1082 -6.23 -12.96 11.98
C TRP A 1082 -5.45 -11.73 12.49
N GLY A 1083 -4.54 -11.94 13.44
CA GLY A 1083 -3.64 -10.90 13.93
C GLY A 1083 -2.79 -10.27 12.82
N LEU A 1084 -2.25 -11.09 11.89
CA LEU A 1084 -1.50 -10.58 10.73
C LEU A 1084 -2.39 -9.86 9.71
N MET A 1085 -3.60 -10.37 9.47
CA MET A 1085 -4.57 -9.76 8.55
C MET A 1085 -4.93 -8.33 9.00
N HIS A 1086 -5.11 -8.09 10.30
CA HIS A 1086 -5.29 -6.74 10.83
C HIS A 1086 -4.01 -5.92 10.77
N ARG A 1087 -2.89 -6.49 11.25
CA ARG A 1087 -1.60 -5.80 11.38
C ARG A 1087 -1.10 -5.16 10.09
N TYR A 1088 -1.27 -5.85 8.96
CA TYR A 1088 -0.80 -5.40 7.65
C TYR A 1088 -1.84 -4.61 6.85
N SER A 1089 -3.01 -4.35 7.43
CA SER A 1089 -3.95 -3.40 6.85
C SER A 1089 -3.38 -1.97 6.90
N SER A 1090 -3.83 -1.10 5.99
CA SER A 1090 -3.56 0.35 6.07
C SER A 1090 -4.27 1.02 7.25
N THR A 1091 -5.34 0.41 7.77
CA THR A 1091 -6.07 0.86 8.96
C THR A 1091 -6.23 -0.29 9.97
N PRO A 1092 -5.14 -0.74 10.63
CA PRO A 1092 -5.15 -1.93 11.50
C PRO A 1092 -6.16 -1.87 12.66
N TRP A 1093 -6.56 -0.68 13.08
CA TRP A 1093 -7.59 -0.48 14.11
C TRP A 1093 -9.03 -0.68 13.62
N LYS A 1094 -9.25 -0.88 12.30
CA LYS A 1094 -10.61 -0.96 11.70
C LYS A 1094 -10.79 -1.96 10.58
N SER A 1095 -9.75 -2.32 9.85
CA SER A 1095 -9.87 -3.22 8.71
C SER A 1095 -8.77 -4.27 8.71
N PHE A 1096 -8.95 -5.27 7.85
CA PHE A 1096 -8.04 -6.39 7.69
C PHE A 1096 -7.90 -6.73 6.20
N ILE A 1097 -6.72 -7.23 5.81
CA ILE A 1097 -6.49 -7.80 4.48
C ILE A 1097 -6.96 -9.26 4.43
N SER A 1098 -7.13 -9.83 3.24
CA SER A 1098 -7.60 -11.20 3.06
C SER A 1098 -6.55 -12.26 3.46
N GLU A 1099 -7.02 -13.46 3.79
CA GLU A 1099 -6.15 -14.63 4.03
C GLU A 1099 -5.18 -14.87 2.86
N TYR A 1100 -5.66 -14.73 1.62
CA TYR A 1100 -4.84 -14.88 0.41
C TYR A 1100 -3.70 -13.85 0.34
N GLU A 1101 -3.96 -12.59 0.72
CA GLU A 1101 -2.93 -11.54 0.75
C GLU A 1101 -1.86 -11.84 1.80
N VAL A 1102 -2.28 -12.23 3.01
CA VAL A 1102 -1.33 -12.63 4.06
C VAL A 1102 -0.49 -13.82 3.62
N PHE A 1103 -1.12 -14.82 3.01
CA PHE A 1103 -0.44 -16.04 2.56
C PHE A 1103 0.54 -15.79 1.40
N VAL A 1104 0.30 -14.78 0.56
CA VAL A 1104 1.18 -14.43 -0.56
C VAL A 1104 2.36 -13.55 -0.11
N GLU A 1105 2.11 -12.58 0.79
CA GLU A 1105 3.09 -11.54 1.14
C GLU A 1105 3.83 -11.75 2.48
N TYR A 1106 3.22 -12.40 3.48
CA TYR A 1106 3.68 -12.33 4.88
C TYR A 1106 3.81 -13.71 5.56
N ASN A 1107 5.04 -14.23 5.62
CA ASN A 1107 5.28 -15.66 5.93
C ASN A 1107 5.87 -15.97 7.32
N ASN A 1108 6.17 -14.98 8.17
CA ASN A 1108 6.82 -15.22 9.47
C ASN A 1108 6.00 -16.15 10.40
N LEU A 1109 4.69 -16.22 10.22
CA LEU A 1109 3.78 -17.08 10.97
C LEU A 1109 4.14 -18.58 10.88
N ILE A 1110 4.74 -18.99 9.77
CA ILE A 1110 4.89 -20.42 9.47
C ILE A 1110 6.09 -21.01 10.16
N GLU A 1111 7.16 -20.24 10.35
CA GLU A 1111 8.27 -20.70 11.16
C GLU A 1111 7.82 -21.02 12.59
N PHE A 1112 6.90 -20.20 13.12
CA PHE A 1112 6.30 -20.38 14.44
C PHE A 1112 5.41 -21.63 14.50
N ILE A 1113 4.45 -21.79 13.60
CA ILE A 1113 3.57 -22.97 13.59
C ILE A 1113 4.32 -24.25 13.24
N THR A 1114 5.29 -24.19 12.31
CA THR A 1114 6.14 -25.34 11.99
C THR A 1114 6.92 -25.78 13.22
N ALA A 1115 7.47 -24.84 14.01
CA ALA A 1115 8.15 -25.18 15.25
C ALA A 1115 7.21 -25.84 16.28
N MET A 1116 5.96 -25.38 16.36
CA MET A 1116 4.94 -25.94 17.27
C MET A 1116 4.50 -27.35 16.87
N ILE A 1117 4.32 -27.62 15.58
CA ILE A 1117 4.01 -28.97 15.08
C ILE A 1117 5.21 -29.89 15.29
N GLN A 1118 6.42 -29.42 15.01
CA GLN A 1118 7.64 -30.23 15.14
C GLN A 1118 8.04 -30.49 16.60
N ASP A 1119 7.75 -29.58 17.53
CA ASP A 1119 8.21 -29.59 18.93
C ASP A 1119 9.60 -30.23 19.09
N ARG A 1120 10.64 -29.49 18.70
CA ARG A 1120 12.00 -30.02 18.49
C ARG A 1120 12.61 -30.75 19.69
N GLU A 1121 12.03 -30.62 20.88
CA GLU A 1121 12.46 -31.30 22.10
C GLU A 1121 11.95 -32.75 22.18
N SER A 1122 10.83 -33.06 21.52
CA SER A 1122 10.13 -34.36 21.61
C SER A 1122 10.74 -35.51 20.78
N GLY A 1123 11.88 -35.30 20.12
CA GLY A 1123 12.47 -36.28 19.20
C GLY A 1123 11.69 -36.42 17.88
N GLY A 1124 12.25 -37.14 16.91
CA GLY A 1124 11.72 -37.17 15.54
C GLY A 1124 10.36 -37.88 15.38
N MET A 1125 10.05 -38.84 16.25
CA MET A 1125 8.83 -39.65 16.12
C MET A 1125 7.57 -38.89 16.56
N GLU A 1126 7.60 -38.18 17.70
CA GLU A 1126 6.46 -37.38 18.16
C GLU A 1126 6.17 -36.21 17.21
N ALA A 1127 7.20 -35.60 16.61
CA ALA A 1127 7.05 -34.58 15.58
C ALA A 1127 6.22 -35.08 14.39
N LEU A 1128 6.51 -36.30 13.93
CA LEU A 1128 5.77 -36.96 12.86
C LEU A 1128 4.33 -37.25 13.29
N GLU A 1129 4.11 -37.90 14.43
CA GLU A 1129 2.77 -38.24 14.94
C GLU A 1129 1.88 -36.99 15.12
N ARG A 1130 2.43 -35.92 15.71
CA ARG A 1130 1.72 -34.63 15.86
C ARG A 1130 1.38 -34.01 14.51
N SER A 1131 2.30 -34.08 13.54
CA SER A 1131 2.05 -33.56 12.19
C SER A 1131 0.97 -34.34 11.43
N ILE A 1132 0.89 -35.66 11.62
CA ILE A 1132 -0.19 -36.50 11.06
C ILE A 1132 -1.53 -36.09 11.67
N ALA A 1133 -1.60 -35.89 13.00
CA ALA A 1133 -2.82 -35.43 13.66
C ALA A 1133 -3.28 -34.05 13.14
N CYS A 1134 -2.36 -33.10 12.92
CA CYS A 1134 -2.68 -31.80 12.31
C CYS A 1134 -3.27 -31.94 10.91
N LEU A 1135 -2.68 -32.82 10.08
CA LEU A 1135 -3.21 -33.11 8.74
C LEU A 1135 -4.60 -33.79 8.82
N HIS A 1136 -4.80 -34.72 9.75
CA HIS A 1136 -6.09 -35.37 9.96
C HIS A 1136 -7.20 -34.37 10.28
N ILE A 1137 -6.97 -33.40 11.16
CA ILE A 1137 -7.94 -32.34 11.47
C ILE A 1137 -8.31 -31.51 10.24
N ALA A 1138 -7.33 -31.23 9.37
CA ALA A 1138 -7.58 -30.54 8.10
C ALA A 1138 -8.45 -31.37 7.14
N VAL A 1139 -8.23 -32.68 7.10
CA VAL A 1139 -8.97 -33.66 6.28
C VAL A 1139 -10.40 -33.83 6.77
N GLU A 1140 -10.61 -34.07 8.07
CA GLU A 1140 -11.94 -34.18 8.69
C GLU A 1140 -12.83 -32.98 8.32
N GLU A 1141 -12.25 -31.78 8.39
CA GLU A 1141 -12.96 -30.55 8.10
C GLU A 1141 -13.35 -30.39 6.62
N GLU A 1142 -12.51 -30.87 5.71
CA GLU A 1142 -12.84 -30.90 4.29
C GLU A 1142 -13.99 -31.88 4.03
N MET A 1143 -14.00 -33.04 4.70
CA MET A 1143 -15.12 -33.99 4.62
C MET A 1143 -16.42 -33.40 5.19
N GLU A 1144 -16.33 -32.68 6.32
CA GLU A 1144 -17.46 -31.94 6.89
C GLU A 1144 -18.00 -30.90 5.89
N ALA A 1145 -17.12 -30.13 5.25
CA ALA A 1145 -17.51 -29.13 4.25
C ALA A 1145 -18.17 -29.76 3.01
N ASN A 1146 -17.76 -30.97 2.63
CA ASN A 1146 -18.29 -31.71 1.48
C ASN A 1146 -19.49 -32.61 1.82
N GLY A 1147 -19.95 -32.65 3.08
CA GLY A 1147 -21.07 -33.50 3.51
C GLY A 1147 -20.77 -35.01 3.53
N MET A 1148 -19.50 -35.42 3.59
CA MET A 1148 -19.07 -36.84 3.47
C MET A 1148 -18.91 -37.57 4.82
N LYS A 1149 -19.51 -37.08 5.91
CA LYS A 1149 -19.30 -37.62 7.27
C LYS A 1149 -19.70 -39.10 7.44
N ASP A 1150 -20.56 -39.63 6.57
CA ASP A 1150 -21.05 -41.01 6.65
C ASP A 1150 -20.22 -42.05 5.86
N ASN A 1151 -18.96 -41.75 5.48
CA ASN A 1151 -18.11 -42.72 4.79
C ASN A 1151 -17.33 -43.61 5.78
N PRO A 1152 -17.67 -44.92 5.95
CA PRO A 1152 -17.14 -45.79 7.01
C PRO A 1152 -15.67 -46.21 6.84
N GLN A 1153 -14.95 -45.77 5.80
CA GLN A 1153 -13.53 -46.10 5.66
C GLN A 1153 -12.61 -45.40 6.67
N LEU A 1154 -13.10 -44.42 7.45
CA LEU A 1154 -12.37 -43.89 8.61
C LEU A 1154 -12.76 -44.54 9.95
N SER A 1155 -13.90 -45.23 10.06
CA SER A 1155 -14.28 -45.94 11.30
C SER A 1155 -13.60 -47.30 11.41
N ARG A 1156 -12.27 -47.34 11.28
CA ARG A 1156 -11.47 -48.52 11.61
C ARG A 1156 -11.28 -48.65 13.12
N SER A 1157 -12.39 -48.87 13.81
CA SER A 1157 -12.48 -49.55 15.10
C SER A 1157 -13.91 -50.02 15.30
N LYS A 1158 -14.33 -51.04 14.53
CA LYS A 1158 -15.35 -52.06 14.89
C LYS A 1158 -15.65 -53.00 13.70
N THR A 1159 -15.05 -54.18 13.76
CA THR A 1159 -15.56 -55.49 13.28
C THR A 1159 -16.31 -55.62 11.95
N PHE A 1160 -15.66 -56.34 11.03
CA PHE A 1160 -16.20 -57.20 9.97
C PHE A 1160 -17.69 -57.57 10.07
N ARG A 1161 -18.47 -57.28 9.01
CA ARG A 1161 -19.47 -58.20 8.43
C ARG A 1161 -19.88 -57.78 7.01
N HIS A 1162 -20.16 -58.82 6.22
CA HIS A 1162 -20.50 -58.90 4.81
C HIS A 1162 -21.83 -58.24 4.39
N ASN A 1163 -21.88 -57.92 3.08
CA ASN A 1163 -22.98 -57.98 2.10
C ASN A 1163 -23.60 -56.66 1.55
N ASN A 1164 -23.36 -56.51 0.24
CA ASN A 1164 -24.23 -56.13 -0.90
C ASN A 1164 -25.18 -54.92 -0.87
N SER A 1165 -24.93 -54.07 -1.87
CA SER A 1165 -25.86 -53.37 -2.79
C SER A 1165 -27.01 -52.54 -2.19
N ASP A 1166 -26.89 -51.21 -2.31
CA ASP A 1166 -27.95 -50.40 -2.92
C ASP A 1166 -27.39 -49.09 -3.48
N ALA A 1167 -27.73 -48.80 -4.74
CA ALA A 1167 -27.34 -47.63 -5.50
C ALA A 1167 -28.36 -46.50 -5.26
N GLY A 1168 -28.00 -45.52 -4.42
CA GLY A 1168 -28.79 -44.32 -4.16
C GLY A 1168 -28.22 -43.10 -4.87
N TYR A 1169 -29.06 -42.44 -5.67
CA TYR A 1169 -28.77 -41.30 -6.54
C TYR A 1169 -28.06 -40.12 -5.84
N TYR A 1170 -26.90 -39.72 -6.36
CA TYR A 1170 -26.15 -38.52 -5.97
C TYR A 1170 -26.78 -37.27 -6.59
N ARG A 1171 -27.31 -36.35 -5.77
CA ARG A 1171 -27.65 -34.98 -6.19
C ARG A 1171 -26.43 -34.06 -5.94
N PRO A 1172 -26.01 -33.23 -6.91
CA PRO A 1172 -24.91 -32.28 -6.72
C PRO A 1172 -25.25 -31.23 -5.65
N PRO A 1173 -24.29 -30.79 -4.81
CA PRO A 1173 -24.50 -29.70 -3.86
C PRO A 1173 -24.74 -28.37 -4.57
N ASP A 1174 -25.69 -27.60 -4.04
CA ASP A 1174 -25.99 -26.22 -4.43
C ASP A 1174 -24.75 -25.33 -4.22
N GLN A 1175 -24.27 -24.68 -5.28
CA GLN A 1175 -22.99 -23.94 -5.33
C GLN A 1175 -23.06 -22.55 -4.68
N SER A 1176 -23.91 -22.34 -3.67
CA SER A 1176 -24.16 -21.01 -3.08
C SER A 1176 -23.87 -20.87 -1.58
N GLY A 1177 -23.17 -21.82 -0.95
CA GLY A 1177 -22.79 -21.68 0.47
C GLY A 1177 -21.53 -22.44 0.85
N MET A 1178 -20.40 -21.74 1.04
CA MET A 1178 -19.36 -22.29 1.92
C MET A 1178 -19.91 -22.31 3.36
N ALA A 1179 -19.76 -23.47 4.01
CA ALA A 1179 -20.25 -23.70 5.37
C ALA A 1179 -19.68 -22.67 6.37
N GLU A 1180 -20.56 -21.79 6.86
CA GLU A 1180 -20.30 -20.88 7.98
C GLU A 1180 -20.09 -21.70 9.27
N ARG A 1181 -18.97 -21.54 9.97
CA ARG A 1181 -18.77 -22.16 11.28
C ARG A 1181 -19.25 -21.22 12.37
N THR A 1182 -20.03 -21.77 13.30
CA THR A 1182 -20.20 -21.25 14.65
C THR A 1182 -19.01 -21.70 15.50
N ASP A 1183 -18.34 -20.77 16.19
CA ASP A 1183 -17.43 -21.16 17.26
C ASP A 1183 -18.21 -21.86 18.40
N LYS A 1184 -17.53 -22.34 19.45
CA LYS A 1184 -18.17 -22.97 20.62
C LYS A 1184 -19.23 -22.07 21.31
N HIS A 1185 -19.31 -20.79 20.94
CA HIS A 1185 -20.21 -19.77 21.48
C HIS A 1185 -21.21 -19.21 20.44
N GLY A 1186 -21.33 -19.83 19.27
CA GLY A 1186 -22.34 -19.45 18.27
C GLY A 1186 -21.92 -18.35 17.27
N LYS A 1187 -20.65 -17.91 17.24
CA LYS A 1187 -20.20 -16.85 16.31
C LYS A 1187 -19.87 -17.38 14.92
N LYS A 1188 -20.46 -16.77 13.90
CA LYS A 1188 -20.14 -16.97 12.47
C LYS A 1188 -18.76 -16.37 12.14
N LYS A 1189 -17.68 -17.16 12.18
CA LYS A 1189 -16.36 -16.72 11.66
C LYS A 1189 -16.17 -17.25 10.23
N ARG A 1190 -15.62 -16.39 9.34
CA ARG A 1190 -15.17 -16.81 8.01
C ARG A 1190 -14.08 -17.87 8.20
N LYS A 1191 -14.31 -19.05 7.64
CA LYS A 1191 -13.43 -20.22 7.80
C LYS A 1191 -12.10 -20.00 7.07
N LEU A 1192 -10.99 -20.03 7.81
CA LEU A 1192 -9.64 -19.95 7.24
C LEU A 1192 -9.24 -21.31 6.66
N ILE A 1193 -8.64 -21.31 5.47
CA ILE A 1193 -8.37 -22.55 4.70
C ILE A 1193 -6.87 -22.90 4.71
N SER A 1194 -6.01 -21.90 4.83
CA SER A 1194 -4.54 -22.00 4.74
C SER A 1194 -3.90 -23.01 5.70
N PHE A 1195 -4.51 -23.26 6.87
CA PHE A 1195 -4.00 -24.24 7.84
C PHE A 1195 -3.82 -25.62 7.23
N ARG A 1196 -4.74 -26.03 6.33
CA ARG A 1196 -4.72 -27.35 5.68
C ARG A 1196 -3.39 -27.58 4.96
N TRP A 1197 -2.92 -26.55 4.27
CA TRP A 1197 -1.71 -26.60 3.47
C TRP A 1197 -0.45 -26.46 4.31
N ILE A 1198 -0.49 -25.74 5.43
CA ILE A 1198 0.60 -25.74 6.40
C ILE A 1198 0.74 -27.12 7.05
N ALA A 1199 -0.36 -27.71 7.52
CA ALA A 1199 -0.36 -29.05 8.11
C ALA A 1199 0.15 -30.10 7.11
N ALA A 1200 -0.31 -30.04 5.86
CA ALA A 1200 0.18 -30.90 4.78
C ALA A 1200 1.68 -30.73 4.53
N ILE A 1201 2.17 -29.50 4.41
CA ILE A 1201 3.60 -29.22 4.18
C ILE A 1201 4.46 -29.76 5.32
N VAL A 1202 4.08 -29.48 6.57
CA VAL A 1202 4.87 -29.91 7.72
C VAL A 1202 4.86 -31.43 7.84
N CYS A 1203 3.69 -32.07 7.70
CA CYS A 1203 3.57 -33.53 7.76
C CYS A 1203 4.40 -34.22 6.67
N LEU A 1204 4.29 -33.77 5.41
CA LEU A 1204 5.09 -34.32 4.32
C LEU A 1204 6.59 -34.14 4.53
N ARG A 1205 7.02 -33.04 5.16
CA ARG A 1205 8.44 -32.82 5.49
C ARG A 1205 8.92 -33.77 6.59
N GLU A 1206 8.09 -34.04 7.60
CA GLU A 1206 8.45 -35.02 8.63
C GLU A 1206 8.48 -36.45 8.07
N VAL A 1207 7.56 -36.80 7.16
CA VAL A 1207 7.59 -38.08 6.43
C VAL A 1207 8.87 -38.20 5.60
N ASP A 1208 9.23 -37.18 4.81
CA ASP A 1208 10.45 -37.17 4.00
C ASP A 1208 11.72 -37.30 4.86
N LYS A 1209 11.81 -36.55 5.96
CA LYS A 1209 12.91 -36.71 6.93
C LYS A 1209 12.97 -38.12 7.50
N PHE A 1210 11.84 -38.68 7.90
CA PHE A 1210 11.78 -40.03 8.45
C PHE A 1210 12.25 -41.08 7.43
N GLN A 1211 11.79 -40.98 6.18
CA GLN A 1211 12.25 -41.83 5.08
C GLN A 1211 13.76 -41.70 4.84
N GLN A 1212 14.33 -40.50 4.89
CA GLN A 1212 15.78 -40.29 4.77
C GLN A 1212 16.60 -40.89 5.93
N THR A 1213 15.99 -41.05 7.11
CA THR A 1213 16.65 -41.67 8.28
C THR A 1213 16.54 -43.19 8.33
N LEU A 1214 15.66 -43.80 7.53
CA LEU A 1214 15.51 -45.25 7.47
C LEU A 1214 16.61 -45.86 6.59
N PRO A 1215 17.42 -46.80 7.11
CA PRO A 1215 18.38 -47.53 6.30
C PRO A 1215 17.64 -48.59 5.48
N PHE A 1216 17.23 -48.27 4.25
CA PHE A 1216 16.79 -49.26 3.27
C PHE A 1216 17.60 -49.16 1.98
#